data_AF-A0A9D5CV43-F1
#
_entry.id   AF-A0A9D5CV43-F1
#
_cell.length_a   1.000
_cell.length_b   1.000
_cell.length_c   1.000
_cell.angle_alpha   90.00
_cell.angle_beta   90.00
_cell.angle_gamma   90.00
#
_symmetry.space_group_name_H-M   'P 1'
#
loop_
_entity.id
_entity.type
_entity.pdbx_description
1 polymer ?
#
loop_
_entity_poly.entity_id
_entity_poly.type
_entity_poly.pdbx_seq_one_letter_code
_entity_poly.pdbx_strand_id
1 'polypeptide(L)'
;MASIWFCLLLVLFAQQCQGTTSSSTYLVGLGSYDITGPAADVNMMGYANMEQVASGVHFRLQARAFIVAEPGGKRVVFVNLDACMASQIVTIKLLERLKSRYGDLYTEQNVAISGIHTHAGPGGYLQYVVYIVTSLGFVRQSFDVIVNGIEQSIIQAHENLRPGTVFVNKGELDAGINRSPSAYLNNPTSERSRYKSNVDKEMTLLKFVDNEWGPVGAFNWFATHGTSMSRTNSLISGDNKGAAARFMEDWFKQKALDEVDIIYPEGLGTGRIDEGFPRRVSTIIPQLHNNVDELKQIASSFEASGGKRVTRSFSATRRLRSSFRQGNRPKFVSAFCQSNCGDVSPNVLGAFCTDTGLPCDFNHSTCGGKNELCYGRGPGYPDEFESTRIIGDRQFRKAADLFSTASEQIKGKIDYRHTYLDLSQLEVTLSSSDGSKSVVKTCPAAMGFSFAAGTTDGPGAFDFQQGDDKQGNAFWKLVRNLLKTPSKEQEDCHHPKPILLDTGEMKEPYDWAPSILPIQIIRLGQFVILSVPGEFTTMAGRRLRDAVRTVLISGSNGEFDKNVHIVIAGLTNSYSQYITTNEEYQIQRYEGASTLFGPHTLEAYIQEFKKLAAALVGGKSISSGPQPPDLLNKQISLLPGVILDSTPAGVKFGDVKIDVPVNSTFKAGEMVTATFWSGCPRNDLLTEGTFALVEVLHGTDTWAPAYDDDDFSLRFKWSRPKQLSPLSYATLEWRIPKTAASGVYRLRHFGASKSLLGSITHFTGASRAFVVM
;
A
#
# COMPACT_ATOMS: atom_id res chain seq x y z
N MET A 1 -7.44 -68.07 -24.18
CA MET A 1 -8.44 -66.98 -24.30
C MET A 1 -8.38 -66.02 -23.11
N ALA A 2 -8.37 -66.48 -21.85
CA ALA A 2 -8.35 -65.60 -20.66
C ALA A 2 -7.10 -64.69 -20.51
N SER A 3 -5.91 -65.15 -20.93
CA SER A 3 -4.68 -64.36 -20.79
C SER A 3 -4.57 -63.16 -21.74
N ILE A 4 -5.30 -63.19 -22.87
CA ILE A 4 -5.29 -62.10 -23.86
C ILE A 4 -6.20 -60.96 -23.40
N TRP A 5 -7.32 -61.29 -22.74
CA TRP A 5 -8.24 -60.31 -22.17
C TRP A 5 -7.65 -59.56 -20.97
N PHE A 6 -6.81 -60.22 -20.16
CA PHE A 6 -6.13 -59.56 -19.03
C PHE A 6 -5.08 -58.54 -19.48
N CYS A 7 -4.33 -58.84 -20.55
CA CYS A 7 -3.39 -57.88 -21.14
C CYS A 7 -4.11 -56.71 -21.83
N LEU A 8 -5.23 -56.94 -22.51
CA LEU A 8 -6.04 -55.86 -23.10
C LEU A 8 -6.67 -54.94 -22.04
N LEU A 9 -7.11 -55.49 -20.91
CA LEU A 9 -7.61 -54.71 -19.77
C LEU A 9 -6.51 -53.88 -19.10
N LEU A 10 -5.28 -54.38 -18.98
CA LEU A 10 -4.13 -53.63 -18.46
C LEU A 10 -3.68 -52.52 -19.42
N VAL A 11 -3.76 -52.72 -20.74
CA VAL A 11 -3.46 -51.68 -21.74
C VAL A 11 -4.55 -50.62 -21.77
N LEU A 12 -5.83 -50.99 -21.61
CA LEU A 12 -6.94 -50.04 -21.49
C LEU A 12 -6.89 -49.25 -20.18
N PHE A 13 -6.50 -49.87 -19.06
CA PHE A 13 -6.25 -49.16 -17.80
C PHE A 13 -5.00 -48.25 -17.88
N ALA A 14 -3.95 -48.67 -18.58
CA ALA A 14 -2.78 -47.83 -18.82
C ALA A 14 -3.08 -46.66 -19.78
N GLN A 15 -4.00 -46.83 -20.73
CA GLN A 15 -4.50 -45.76 -21.61
C GLN A 15 -5.51 -44.83 -20.94
N GLN A 16 -6.25 -45.29 -19.92
CA GLN A 16 -7.07 -44.42 -19.05
C GLN A 16 -6.27 -43.78 -17.90
N CYS A 17 -5.07 -44.28 -17.60
CA CYS A 17 -4.07 -43.62 -16.75
C CYS A 17 -3.13 -42.67 -17.51
N GLN A 18 -3.27 -42.54 -18.83
CA GLN A 18 -2.93 -41.29 -19.50
C GLN A 18 -4.03 -40.29 -19.14
N GLY A 19 -3.94 -39.80 -17.89
CA GLY A 19 -4.74 -38.68 -17.45
C GLY A 19 -4.65 -37.61 -18.52
N THR A 20 -5.81 -37.13 -18.96
CA THR A 20 -5.93 -35.88 -19.67
C THR A 20 -5.03 -34.87 -18.99
N THR A 21 -3.85 -34.63 -19.57
CA THR A 21 -2.95 -33.57 -19.14
C THR A 21 -3.68 -32.28 -19.46
N SER A 22 -4.52 -31.83 -18.52
CA SER A 22 -4.81 -30.40 -18.42
C SER A 22 -3.45 -29.76 -18.27
N SER A 23 -2.97 -29.11 -19.34
CA SER A 23 -1.67 -28.45 -19.38
C SER A 23 -1.71 -27.20 -18.50
N SER A 24 -1.78 -27.40 -17.19
CA SER A 24 -1.64 -26.33 -16.21
C SER A 24 -0.20 -25.87 -16.23
N THR A 25 0.04 -24.65 -16.70
CA THR A 25 1.40 -24.08 -16.77
C THR A 25 1.89 -23.65 -15.39
N TYR A 26 0.98 -23.23 -14.49
CA TYR A 26 1.31 -22.85 -13.11
C TYR A 26 0.27 -23.34 -12.09
N LEU A 27 0.63 -23.23 -10.82
CA LEU A 27 -0.29 -23.15 -9.69
C LEU A 27 -0.36 -21.67 -9.26
N VAL A 28 -1.56 -21.18 -8.98
CA VAL A 28 -1.84 -19.83 -8.48
C VAL A 28 -2.53 -19.91 -7.13
N GLY A 29 -2.11 -19.07 -6.20
CA GLY A 29 -2.68 -19.02 -4.85
C GLY A 29 -2.67 -17.60 -4.33
N LEU A 30 -3.81 -17.13 -3.81
CA LEU A 30 -4.01 -15.74 -3.41
C LEU A 30 -4.55 -15.66 -1.97
N GLY A 31 -4.13 -14.62 -1.26
CA GLY A 31 -4.53 -14.38 0.14
C GLY A 31 -4.52 -12.90 0.48
N SER A 32 -5.36 -12.51 1.45
CA SER A 32 -5.43 -11.12 1.92
C SER A 32 -5.77 -11.08 3.40
N TYR A 33 -5.06 -10.25 4.15
CA TYR A 33 -5.25 -10.13 5.60
C TYR A 33 -5.10 -8.70 6.09
N ASP A 34 -5.87 -8.32 7.11
CA ASP A 34 -5.81 -6.99 7.75
C ASP A 34 -4.47 -6.72 8.45
N ILE A 35 -3.83 -5.60 8.08
CA ILE A 35 -2.58 -5.07 8.68
C ILE A 35 -2.78 -3.69 9.32
N THR A 36 -4.05 -3.29 9.57
CA THR A 36 -4.36 -1.99 10.15
C THR A 36 -3.77 -1.86 11.54
N GLY A 37 -2.85 -0.92 11.69
CA GLY A 37 -2.19 -0.61 12.96
C GLY A 37 -3.04 0.24 13.90
N PRO A 38 -2.43 0.80 14.96
CA PRO A 38 -3.11 1.59 15.99
C PRO A 38 -3.78 2.85 15.42
N ALA A 39 -5.11 2.92 15.51
CA ALA A 39 -5.94 4.01 15.00
C ALA A 39 -6.05 5.24 15.93
N ALA A 40 -5.14 5.38 16.88
CA ALA A 40 -5.10 6.51 17.82
C ALA A 40 -3.67 6.73 18.34
N ASP A 41 -3.32 7.98 18.64
CA ASP A 41 -2.10 8.40 19.36
C ASP A 41 -0.76 8.00 18.72
N VAL A 42 -0.75 7.44 17.50
CA VAL A 42 0.47 7.02 16.78
C VAL A 42 0.69 7.90 15.56
N ASN A 43 1.90 8.44 15.41
CA ASN A 43 2.28 9.23 14.24
C ASN A 43 2.15 8.42 12.94
N MET A 44 1.70 9.06 11.88
CA MET A 44 1.56 8.44 10.56
C MET A 44 2.91 8.42 9.82
N MET A 45 3.17 7.37 9.05
CA MET A 45 4.43 7.19 8.32
C MET A 45 4.35 7.84 6.95
N GLY A 46 5.36 8.66 6.61
CA GLY A 46 5.52 9.23 5.27
C GLY A 46 5.92 10.71 5.30
N TYR A 47 5.04 11.58 5.81
CA TYR A 47 5.25 13.03 5.79
C TYR A 47 6.27 13.57 6.79
N ALA A 48 6.78 12.72 7.69
CA ALA A 48 7.68 13.11 8.78
C ALA A 48 7.16 14.32 9.61
N ASN A 49 5.83 14.40 9.76
CA ASN A 49 5.15 15.49 10.46
C ASN A 49 4.74 15.03 11.87
N MET A 50 5.36 15.57 12.92
CA MET A 50 5.06 15.23 14.33
C MET A 50 3.58 15.42 14.70
N GLU A 51 2.89 16.37 14.04
CA GLU A 51 1.48 16.67 14.31
C GLU A 51 0.51 15.71 13.61
N GLN A 52 1.00 14.92 12.64
CA GLN A 52 0.18 13.96 11.92
C GLN A 52 0.01 12.67 12.73
N VAL A 53 -0.93 12.69 13.66
CA VAL A 53 -1.20 11.58 14.57
C VAL A 53 -2.52 10.91 14.19
N ALA A 54 -2.51 9.57 14.10
CA ALA A 54 -3.70 8.79 13.83
C ALA A 54 -4.80 9.10 14.85
N SER A 55 -6.01 9.36 14.36
CA SER A 55 -7.20 9.68 15.12
C SER A 55 -8.43 8.96 14.55
N GLY A 56 -8.24 7.83 13.87
CA GLY A 56 -9.33 7.04 13.31
C GLY A 56 -8.95 6.24 12.08
N VAL A 57 -9.97 5.76 11.37
CA VAL A 57 -9.86 4.93 10.16
C VAL A 57 -10.81 5.50 9.10
N HIS A 58 -10.27 5.76 7.92
CA HIS A 58 -11.05 6.01 6.71
C HIS A 58 -11.41 4.67 6.06
N PHE A 59 -10.43 3.81 5.79
CA PHE A 59 -10.64 2.40 5.47
C PHE A 59 -9.42 1.57 5.86
N ARG A 60 -9.62 0.27 6.10
CA ARG A 60 -8.58 -0.67 6.59
C ARG A 60 -7.43 -0.86 5.59
N LEU A 61 -6.28 -1.24 6.14
CA LEU A 61 -5.06 -1.59 5.41
C LEU A 61 -4.94 -3.11 5.25
N GLN A 62 -4.54 -3.61 4.08
CA GLN A 62 -4.41 -5.04 3.80
C GLN A 62 -2.99 -5.43 3.35
N ALA A 63 -2.53 -6.62 3.75
CA ALA A 63 -1.47 -7.34 3.07
C ALA A 63 -2.10 -8.30 2.06
N ARG A 64 -1.68 -8.21 0.79
CA ARG A 64 -2.21 -9.05 -0.30
C ARG A 64 -1.09 -9.88 -0.91
N ALA A 65 -1.18 -11.20 -0.74
CA ALA A 65 -0.16 -12.15 -1.19
C ALA A 65 -0.58 -12.88 -2.47
N PHE A 66 0.38 -13.01 -3.38
CA PHE A 66 0.23 -13.66 -4.67
C PHE A 66 1.33 -14.70 -4.81
N ILE A 67 0.95 -15.98 -4.87
CA ILE A 67 1.86 -17.09 -5.10
C ILE A 67 1.66 -17.63 -6.51
N VAL A 68 2.76 -17.75 -7.25
CA VAL A 68 2.82 -18.49 -8.50
C VAL A 68 3.88 -19.57 -8.36
N ALA A 69 3.52 -20.81 -8.70
CA ALA A 69 4.41 -21.96 -8.60
C ALA A 69 4.37 -22.81 -9.87
N GLU A 70 5.48 -23.42 -10.22
CA GLU A 70 5.51 -24.54 -11.15
C GLU A 70 5.02 -25.81 -10.43
N PRO A 71 4.28 -26.71 -11.09
CA PRO A 71 3.93 -28.02 -10.51
C PRO A 71 5.20 -28.79 -10.11
N GLY A 72 5.42 -28.96 -8.80
CA GLY A 72 6.62 -29.62 -8.26
C GLY A 72 7.93 -28.84 -8.42
N GLY A 73 7.89 -27.58 -8.86
CA GLY A 73 9.07 -26.78 -9.19
C GLY A 73 9.21 -25.51 -8.36
N LYS A 74 9.82 -24.49 -8.96
CA LYS A 74 10.07 -23.20 -8.28
C LYS A 74 8.75 -22.48 -8.02
N ARG A 75 8.77 -21.64 -6.98
CA ARG A 75 7.65 -20.77 -6.63
C ARG A 75 8.14 -19.43 -6.17
N VAL A 76 7.29 -18.43 -6.32
CA VAL A 76 7.51 -17.08 -5.79
C VAL A 76 6.28 -16.62 -5.05
N VAL A 77 6.49 -15.79 -4.03
CA VAL A 77 5.43 -15.05 -3.37
C VAL A 77 5.73 -13.57 -3.41
N PHE A 78 4.78 -12.80 -3.90
CA PHE A 78 4.83 -11.34 -3.87
C PHE A 78 3.72 -10.83 -2.96
N VAL A 79 4.07 -10.04 -1.94
CA VAL A 79 3.13 -9.44 -1.00
C VAL A 79 3.11 -7.93 -1.21
N ASN A 80 1.94 -7.37 -1.51
CA ASN A 80 1.72 -5.94 -1.61
C ASN A 80 1.00 -5.43 -0.35
N LEU A 81 1.59 -4.48 0.35
CA LEU A 81 1.13 -3.95 1.64
C LEU A 81 0.50 -2.58 1.45
N ASP A 82 -0.68 -2.38 2.02
CA ASP A 82 -1.23 -1.05 2.26
C ASP A 82 -0.46 -0.34 3.39
N ALA A 83 0.83 -0.07 3.15
CA ALA A 83 1.76 0.58 4.07
C ALA A 83 2.67 1.55 3.30
N CYS A 84 3.38 2.41 4.03
CA CYS A 84 4.23 3.43 3.42
C CYS A 84 5.44 2.80 2.71
N MET A 85 6.04 1.74 3.24
CA MET A 85 7.16 1.02 2.63
C MET A 85 7.30 -0.36 3.26
N ALA A 86 8.02 -1.27 2.61
CA ALA A 86 8.53 -2.46 3.29
C ALA A 86 9.55 -2.10 4.38
N SER A 87 9.79 -3.02 5.30
CA SER A 87 10.71 -2.82 6.43
C SER A 87 11.64 -4.00 6.56
N GLN A 88 12.94 -3.72 6.69
CA GLN A 88 13.96 -4.75 6.82
C GLN A 88 13.69 -5.68 8.00
N ILE A 89 13.32 -5.13 9.16
CA ILE A 89 13.06 -5.95 10.35
C ILE A 89 11.79 -6.78 10.22
N VAL A 90 10.77 -6.24 9.52
CA VAL A 90 9.56 -6.99 9.19
C VAL A 90 9.91 -8.17 8.28
N THR A 91 10.72 -7.94 7.24
CA THR A 91 11.17 -8.99 6.32
C THR A 91 11.97 -10.07 7.05
N ILE A 92 12.95 -9.70 7.89
CA ILE A 92 13.76 -10.65 8.69
C ILE A 92 12.85 -11.53 9.55
N LYS A 93 11.96 -10.92 10.34
CA LYS A 93 11.09 -11.67 11.26
C LYS A 93 10.00 -12.48 10.56
N LEU A 94 9.53 -12.05 9.39
CA LEU A 94 8.66 -12.86 8.57
C LEU A 94 9.40 -14.11 8.05
N LEU A 95 10.60 -13.95 7.48
CA LEU A 95 11.36 -15.07 6.94
C LEU A 95 11.71 -16.11 8.00
N GLU A 96 12.01 -15.68 9.24
CA GLU A 96 12.17 -16.58 10.39
C GLU A 96 10.91 -17.42 10.64
N ARG A 97 9.72 -16.81 10.63
CA ARG A 97 8.44 -17.51 10.83
C ARG A 97 8.09 -18.44 9.68
N LEU A 98 8.29 -18.00 8.44
CA LEU A 98 8.06 -18.82 7.25
C LEU A 98 9.01 -20.02 7.23
N LYS A 99 10.28 -19.84 7.61
CA LYS A 99 11.25 -20.92 7.73
C LYS A 99 10.83 -21.94 8.78
N SER A 100 10.35 -21.48 9.95
CA SER A 100 9.84 -22.37 10.98
C SER A 100 8.60 -23.17 10.54
N ARG A 101 7.77 -22.62 9.65
CA ARG A 101 6.52 -23.23 9.20
C ARG A 101 6.69 -24.14 7.97
N TYR A 102 7.50 -23.70 7.01
CA TYR A 102 7.59 -24.28 5.68
C TYR A 102 9.01 -24.74 5.30
N GLY A 103 9.98 -24.69 6.22
CA GLY A 103 11.39 -24.97 5.91
C GLY A 103 11.94 -23.99 4.89
N ASP A 104 12.71 -24.46 3.92
CA ASP A 104 13.35 -23.60 2.90
C ASP A 104 12.44 -23.29 1.69
N LEU A 105 11.13 -23.52 1.82
CA LEU A 105 10.17 -23.28 0.75
C LEU A 105 10.01 -21.79 0.40
N TYR A 106 10.10 -20.93 1.42
CA TYR A 106 10.00 -19.48 1.32
C TYR A 106 11.23 -18.85 1.98
N THR A 107 12.05 -18.21 1.15
CA THR A 107 13.34 -17.60 1.52
C THR A 107 13.42 -16.19 0.96
N GLU A 108 14.46 -15.44 1.32
CA GLU A 108 14.77 -14.12 0.75
C GLU A 108 14.87 -14.14 -0.78
N GLN A 109 15.15 -15.30 -1.37
CA GLN A 109 15.28 -15.43 -2.82
C GLN A 109 13.95 -15.36 -3.55
N ASN A 110 12.85 -15.86 -2.96
CA ASN A 110 11.56 -16.00 -3.63
C ASN A 110 10.38 -15.35 -2.90
N VAL A 111 10.64 -14.62 -1.82
CA VAL A 111 9.69 -13.76 -1.12
C VAL A 111 10.00 -12.30 -1.46
N ALA A 112 9.00 -11.55 -1.92
CA ALA A 112 9.07 -10.12 -2.12
C ALA A 112 7.95 -9.43 -1.33
N ILE A 113 8.25 -8.35 -0.62
CA ILE A 113 7.28 -7.59 0.18
C ILE A 113 7.40 -6.12 -0.21
N SER A 114 6.34 -5.51 -0.73
CA SER A 114 6.33 -4.13 -1.23
C SER A 114 5.29 -3.28 -0.54
N GLY A 115 5.61 -2.04 -0.20
CA GLY A 115 4.62 -1.04 0.22
C GLY A 115 3.95 -0.35 -0.98
N ILE A 116 2.68 0.03 -0.85
CA ILE A 116 2.00 0.90 -1.85
C ILE A 116 2.37 2.37 -1.69
N HIS A 117 3.18 2.74 -0.70
CA HIS A 117 3.53 4.12 -0.40
C HIS A 117 2.36 5.00 0.00
N THR A 118 1.42 4.48 0.80
CA THR A 118 0.43 5.32 1.49
C THR A 118 1.11 6.10 2.62
N HIS A 119 0.92 7.42 2.64
CA HIS A 119 1.37 8.30 3.73
C HIS A 119 0.33 8.42 4.86
N ALA A 120 -0.72 7.61 4.79
CA ALA A 120 -1.83 7.58 5.73
C ALA A 120 -1.92 6.25 6.52
N GLY A 121 -0.78 5.58 6.75
CA GLY A 121 -0.68 4.43 7.67
C GLY A 121 0.09 4.77 8.96
N PRO A 122 -0.14 4.07 10.09
CA PRO A 122 0.59 4.31 11.33
C PRO A 122 2.06 3.88 11.22
N GLY A 123 2.97 4.66 11.81
CA GLY A 123 4.41 4.44 11.79
C GLY A 123 4.94 3.50 12.89
N GLY A 124 6.25 3.59 13.13
CA GLY A 124 6.95 2.88 14.20
C GLY A 124 7.24 1.40 13.92
N TYR A 125 7.33 0.97 12.65
CA TYR A 125 7.61 -0.43 12.28
C TYR A 125 8.93 -0.63 11.51
N LEU A 126 9.71 0.45 11.31
CA LEU A 126 11.07 0.41 10.79
C LEU A 126 12.07 0.33 11.94
N GLN A 127 13.30 -0.12 11.66
CA GLN A 127 14.30 -0.37 12.72
C GLN A 127 15.41 0.68 12.86
N TYR A 128 15.55 1.58 11.89
CA TYR A 128 16.63 2.58 11.87
C TYR A 128 16.14 3.90 12.45
N VAL A 129 17.01 4.59 13.20
CA VAL A 129 16.64 5.77 14.01
C VAL A 129 15.92 6.82 13.16
N VAL A 130 16.43 7.13 11.97
CA VAL A 130 15.87 8.22 11.13
C VAL A 130 14.40 8.02 10.77
N TYR A 131 13.92 6.77 10.72
CA TYR A 131 12.55 6.44 10.34
C TYR A 131 11.59 6.37 11.54
N ILE A 132 12.09 6.35 12.77
CA ILE A 132 11.26 6.20 13.97
C ILE A 132 11.20 7.47 14.83
N VAL A 133 12.01 8.50 14.56
CA VAL A 133 12.00 9.77 15.31
C VAL A 133 10.58 10.34 15.42
N THR A 134 9.84 10.41 14.31
CA THR A 134 8.52 11.07 14.32
C THR A 134 7.43 10.25 15.01
N SER A 135 7.62 8.93 15.08
CA SER A 135 6.72 8.02 15.80
C SER A 135 7.07 7.88 17.28
N LEU A 136 7.98 8.70 17.79
CA LEU A 136 8.52 8.62 19.15
C LEU A 136 9.14 7.24 19.43
N GLY A 137 9.77 6.66 18.40
CA GLY A 137 10.39 5.35 18.45
C GLY A 137 9.54 4.23 17.85
N PHE A 138 9.90 3.00 18.19
CA PHE A 138 9.28 1.79 17.68
C PHE A 138 7.91 1.54 18.35
N VAL A 139 6.91 1.24 17.54
CA VAL A 139 5.53 0.96 17.96
C VAL A 139 5.24 -0.52 17.74
N ARG A 140 5.34 -1.30 18.83
CA ARG A 140 5.23 -2.76 18.78
C ARG A 140 3.91 -3.24 18.15
N GLN A 141 2.80 -2.54 18.39
CA GLN A 141 1.50 -2.87 17.79
C GLN A 141 1.51 -2.76 16.26
N SER A 142 2.14 -1.73 15.69
CA SER A 142 2.30 -1.57 14.24
C SER A 142 3.16 -2.68 13.66
N PHE A 143 4.29 -2.98 14.31
CA PHE A 143 5.19 -4.04 13.87
C PHE A 143 4.53 -5.42 13.89
N ASP A 144 3.92 -5.82 15.01
CA ASP A 144 3.37 -7.17 15.17
C ASP A 144 2.18 -7.41 14.23
N VAL A 145 1.30 -6.42 14.02
CA VAL A 145 0.15 -6.57 13.11
C VAL A 145 0.60 -6.70 11.65
N ILE A 146 1.65 -5.98 11.23
CA ILE A 146 2.20 -6.09 9.88
C ILE A 146 2.84 -7.47 9.68
N VAL A 147 3.74 -7.91 10.57
CA VAL A 147 4.38 -9.23 10.45
C VAL A 147 3.34 -10.34 10.45
N ASN A 148 2.36 -10.29 11.37
CA ASN A 148 1.30 -11.28 11.45
C ASN A 148 0.41 -11.27 10.19
N GLY A 149 -0.05 -10.10 9.73
CA GLY A 149 -0.92 -10.04 8.56
C GLY A 149 -0.22 -10.47 7.28
N ILE A 150 1.08 -10.19 7.13
CA ILE A 150 1.86 -10.75 6.02
C ILE A 150 1.90 -12.27 6.10
N GLU A 151 2.27 -12.84 7.24
CA GLU A 151 2.32 -14.29 7.45
C GLU A 151 0.96 -14.93 7.12
N GLN A 152 -0.15 -14.39 7.66
CA GLN A 152 -1.50 -14.90 7.42
C GLN A 152 -1.91 -14.80 5.95
N SER A 153 -1.56 -13.70 5.26
CA SER A 153 -1.85 -13.57 3.83
C SER A 153 -1.11 -14.61 2.99
N ILE A 154 0.15 -14.95 3.35
CA ILE A 154 0.94 -15.99 2.68
C ILE A 154 0.37 -17.38 3.00
N ILE A 155 -0.04 -17.64 4.24
CA ILE A 155 -0.71 -18.91 4.63
C ILE A 155 -1.97 -19.10 3.78
N GLN A 156 -2.86 -18.10 3.73
CA GLN A 156 -4.06 -18.16 2.89
C GLN A 156 -3.72 -18.41 1.42
N ALA A 157 -2.73 -17.70 0.87
CA ALA A 157 -2.32 -17.88 -0.51
C ALA A 157 -1.75 -19.28 -0.78
N HIS A 158 -0.98 -19.83 0.17
CA HIS A 158 -0.41 -21.17 0.09
C HIS A 158 -1.49 -22.25 0.13
N GLU A 159 -2.44 -22.12 1.06
CA GLU A 159 -3.55 -23.06 1.22
C GLU A 159 -4.54 -23.01 0.04
N ASN A 160 -4.59 -21.88 -0.67
CA ASN A 160 -5.38 -21.68 -1.87
C ASN A 160 -4.65 -22.03 -3.19
N LEU A 161 -3.45 -22.64 -3.14
CA LEU A 161 -2.71 -23.00 -4.36
C LEU A 161 -3.47 -24.01 -5.22
N ARG A 162 -3.80 -23.61 -6.45
CA ARG A 162 -4.57 -24.41 -7.40
C ARG A 162 -4.05 -24.27 -8.83
N PRO A 163 -4.27 -25.26 -9.70
CA PRO A 163 -3.98 -25.16 -11.13
C PRO A 163 -4.56 -23.89 -11.76
N GLY A 164 -3.75 -23.11 -12.45
CA GLY A 164 -4.18 -21.86 -13.05
C GLY A 164 -3.24 -21.30 -14.11
N THR A 165 -3.63 -20.16 -14.65
CA THR A 165 -2.93 -19.41 -15.68
C THR A 165 -2.80 -17.94 -15.28
N VAL A 166 -1.74 -17.31 -15.79
CA VAL A 166 -1.47 -15.88 -15.57
C VAL A 166 -1.47 -15.19 -16.93
N PHE A 167 -2.13 -14.05 -17.04
CA PHE A 167 -2.15 -13.20 -18.23
C PHE A 167 -1.55 -11.84 -17.92
N VAL A 168 -1.01 -11.18 -18.93
CA VAL A 168 -0.46 -9.82 -18.84
C VAL A 168 -1.20 -8.88 -19.79
N ASN A 169 -1.31 -7.62 -19.39
CA ASN A 169 -1.79 -6.54 -20.26
C ASN A 169 -1.19 -5.20 -19.82
N LYS A 170 -1.19 -4.22 -20.73
CA LYS A 170 -0.59 -2.90 -20.50
C LYS A 170 -1.44 -1.79 -21.11
N GLY A 171 -1.46 -0.63 -20.47
CA GLY A 171 -2.13 0.54 -21.02
C GLY A 171 -1.76 1.82 -20.30
N GLU A 172 -1.89 2.94 -21.00
CA GLU A 172 -1.60 4.26 -20.43
C GLU A 172 -2.79 4.81 -19.63
N LEU A 173 -2.53 5.51 -18.53
CA LEU A 173 -3.50 6.35 -17.82
C LEU A 173 -2.88 7.64 -17.29
N ASP A 174 -3.72 8.60 -16.93
CA ASP A 174 -3.31 9.87 -16.33
C ASP A 174 -3.75 9.96 -14.85
N ALA A 175 -2.81 9.65 -13.96
CA ALA A 175 -3.04 9.63 -12.51
C ALA A 175 -1.81 10.13 -11.73
N GLY A 176 -0.97 10.96 -12.35
CA GLY A 176 0.16 11.59 -11.69
C GLY A 176 0.87 12.65 -12.53
N ILE A 177 1.52 13.60 -11.86
CA ILE A 177 2.38 14.64 -12.46
C ILE A 177 3.78 14.59 -11.86
N ASN A 178 4.78 15.08 -12.58
CA ASN A 178 6.13 15.16 -12.03
C ASN A 178 6.21 16.33 -11.02
N ARG A 179 6.63 16.06 -9.78
CA ARG A 179 6.74 17.06 -8.71
C ARG A 179 8.12 17.73 -8.60
N SER A 180 9.09 17.24 -9.36
CA SER A 180 10.45 17.79 -9.48
C SER A 180 10.84 17.96 -10.96
N PRO A 181 10.04 18.69 -11.76
CA PRO A 181 10.23 18.77 -13.21
C PRO A 181 11.56 19.41 -13.62
N SER A 182 12.10 20.36 -12.84
CA SER A 182 13.42 20.94 -13.10
C SER A 182 14.55 19.91 -12.99
N ALA A 183 14.47 18.96 -12.04
CA ALA A 183 15.41 17.87 -11.93
C ALA A 183 15.32 16.91 -13.12
N TYR A 184 14.09 16.52 -13.51
CA TYR A 184 13.89 15.68 -14.70
C TYR A 184 14.49 16.34 -15.97
N LEU A 185 14.32 17.66 -16.14
CA LEU A 185 14.84 18.40 -17.29
C LEU A 185 16.37 18.42 -17.37
N ASN A 186 17.07 18.15 -16.27
CA ASN A 186 18.53 18.06 -16.26
C ASN A 186 19.07 16.77 -16.90
N ASN A 187 18.22 15.74 -17.06
CA ASN A 187 18.60 14.56 -17.85
C ASN A 187 18.89 14.95 -19.32
N PRO A 188 19.78 14.23 -20.03
CA PRO A 188 20.17 14.56 -21.40
C PRO A 188 18.98 14.70 -22.34
N THR A 189 18.96 15.76 -23.15
CA THR A 189 17.85 16.03 -24.10
C THR A 189 17.63 14.88 -25.08
N SER A 190 18.71 14.22 -25.53
CA SER A 190 18.65 13.04 -26.40
C SER A 190 17.92 11.87 -25.74
N GLU A 191 18.09 11.68 -24.44
CA GLU A 191 17.39 10.64 -23.68
C GLU A 191 15.93 11.02 -23.43
N ARG A 192 15.67 12.25 -22.98
CA ARG A 192 14.30 12.74 -22.71
C ARG A 192 13.40 12.67 -23.94
N SER A 193 13.95 12.95 -25.13
CA SER A 193 13.22 12.93 -26.41
C SER A 193 12.74 11.52 -26.83
N ARG A 194 13.21 10.46 -26.15
CA ARG A 194 12.72 9.08 -26.36
C ARG A 194 11.38 8.81 -25.69
N TYR A 195 10.92 9.69 -24.81
CA TYR A 195 9.72 9.51 -23.99
C TYR A 195 8.71 10.63 -24.24
N LYS A 196 7.42 10.30 -24.26
CA LYS A 196 6.34 11.27 -24.47
C LYS A 196 6.07 12.17 -23.26
N SER A 197 6.51 11.76 -22.07
CA SER A 197 6.17 12.42 -20.80
C SER A 197 7.30 12.29 -19.78
N ASN A 198 7.31 13.21 -18.81
CA ASN A 198 8.21 13.23 -17.66
C ASN A 198 7.71 12.39 -16.46
N VAL A 199 6.63 11.63 -16.66
CA VAL A 199 6.17 10.56 -15.77
C VAL A 199 5.92 9.29 -16.57
N ASP A 200 5.95 8.13 -15.93
CA ASP A 200 5.57 6.87 -16.56
C ASP A 200 4.05 6.69 -16.52
N LYS A 201 3.40 6.80 -17.69
CA LYS A 201 1.94 6.66 -17.83
C LYS A 201 1.47 5.20 -17.98
N GLU A 202 2.35 4.25 -18.24
CA GLU A 202 2.01 2.84 -18.45
C GLU A 202 1.66 2.15 -17.12
N MET A 203 0.46 1.59 -17.03
CA MET A 203 0.10 0.57 -16.07
C MET A 203 0.32 -0.81 -16.68
N THR A 204 0.94 -1.71 -15.90
CA THR A 204 1.07 -3.12 -16.26
C THR A 204 0.23 -3.98 -15.31
N LEU A 205 -0.61 -4.85 -15.85
CA LEU A 205 -1.50 -5.73 -15.11
C LEU A 205 -1.10 -7.19 -15.31
N LEU A 206 -1.11 -7.97 -14.22
CA LEU A 206 -1.20 -9.43 -14.24
C LEU A 206 -2.59 -9.88 -13.78
N LYS A 207 -3.23 -10.74 -14.57
CA LYS A 207 -4.52 -11.38 -14.27
C LYS A 207 -4.28 -12.84 -13.91
N PHE A 208 -4.85 -13.28 -12.79
CA PHE A 208 -4.73 -14.65 -12.30
C PHE A 208 -6.05 -15.37 -12.52
N VAL A 209 -6.00 -16.52 -13.18
CA VAL A 209 -7.17 -17.32 -13.53
C VAL A 209 -6.96 -18.73 -12.97
N ASP A 210 -7.83 -19.12 -12.05
CA ASP A 210 -7.97 -20.49 -11.58
C ASP A 210 -8.72 -21.32 -12.62
N ASN A 211 -8.31 -22.56 -12.83
CA ASN A 211 -8.89 -23.42 -13.87
C ASN A 211 -10.34 -23.86 -13.57
N GLU A 212 -10.76 -23.88 -12.30
CA GLU A 212 -12.10 -24.27 -11.86
C GLU A 212 -13.00 -23.03 -11.69
N TRP A 213 -12.50 -22.00 -11.02
CA TRP A 213 -13.28 -20.84 -10.57
C TRP A 213 -13.17 -19.60 -11.45
N GLY A 214 -12.36 -19.67 -12.51
CA GLY A 214 -12.10 -18.55 -13.41
C GLY A 214 -11.21 -17.49 -12.77
N PRO A 215 -11.40 -16.19 -13.08
CA PRO A 215 -10.52 -15.16 -12.56
C PRO A 215 -10.58 -15.05 -11.03
N VAL A 216 -9.40 -15.01 -10.39
CA VAL A 216 -9.26 -14.98 -8.92
C VAL A 216 -8.46 -13.78 -8.42
N GLY A 217 -7.75 -13.05 -9.28
CA GLY A 217 -7.08 -11.84 -8.83
C GLY A 217 -6.46 -10.99 -9.93
N ALA A 218 -6.07 -9.78 -9.55
CA ALA A 218 -5.41 -8.80 -10.40
C ALA A 218 -4.27 -8.10 -9.66
N PHE A 219 -3.09 -8.02 -10.28
CA PHE A 219 -1.94 -7.32 -9.72
C PHE A 219 -1.47 -6.25 -10.70
N ASN A 220 -1.42 -4.99 -10.24
CA ASN A 220 -1.18 -3.82 -11.08
C ASN A 220 0.09 -3.09 -10.64
N TRP A 221 0.94 -2.68 -11.58
CA TRP A 221 2.08 -1.78 -11.35
C TRP A 221 1.82 -0.44 -12.03
N PHE A 222 1.91 0.65 -11.28
CA PHE A 222 1.80 2.01 -11.80
C PHE A 222 2.49 3.02 -10.87
N ALA A 223 3.22 3.99 -11.43
CA ALA A 223 3.97 4.99 -10.67
C ALA A 223 3.07 6.18 -10.27
N THR A 224 2.71 6.31 -9.00
CA THR A 224 2.10 7.51 -8.41
C THR A 224 2.17 7.43 -6.89
N HIS A 225 2.63 8.47 -6.19
CA HIS A 225 2.70 8.47 -4.73
C HIS A 225 1.32 8.24 -4.07
N GLY A 226 1.30 7.60 -2.90
CA GLY A 226 0.12 7.51 -2.05
C GLY A 226 0.01 8.73 -1.13
N THR A 227 -0.10 9.91 -1.73
CA THR A 227 -0.15 11.23 -1.07
C THR A 227 -1.36 12.06 -1.53
N SER A 228 -2.48 11.41 -1.86
CA SER A 228 -3.75 12.11 -2.09
C SER A 228 -4.38 12.58 -0.77
N MET A 229 -4.24 11.79 0.29
CA MET A 229 -4.50 12.20 1.67
C MET A 229 -3.31 13.02 2.17
N SER A 230 -3.55 14.27 2.55
CA SER A 230 -2.49 15.24 2.85
C SER A 230 -1.85 15.04 4.23
N ARG A 231 -0.79 15.80 4.52
CA ARG A 231 -0.10 15.80 5.83
C ARG A 231 -0.96 16.24 7.02
N THR A 232 -2.16 16.76 6.79
CA THR A 232 -3.12 17.17 7.83
C THR A 232 -4.20 16.10 8.09
N ASN A 233 -4.30 15.09 7.22
CA ASN A 233 -5.13 13.92 7.47
C ASN A 233 -4.66 13.19 8.75
N SER A 234 -5.62 12.68 9.51
CA SER A 234 -5.37 11.86 10.70
C SER A 234 -6.11 10.52 10.66
N LEU A 235 -6.80 10.17 9.57
CA LEU A 235 -7.49 8.89 9.44
C LEU A 235 -6.62 7.87 8.68
N ILE A 236 -6.52 6.66 9.22
CA ILE A 236 -5.81 5.57 8.54
C ILE A 236 -6.48 5.28 7.19
N SER A 237 -5.69 5.24 6.12
CA SER A 237 -6.15 5.10 4.74
C SER A 237 -5.11 4.39 3.89
N GLY A 238 -5.55 3.51 2.98
CA GLY A 238 -4.70 2.98 1.90
C GLY A 238 -4.43 3.98 0.77
N ASP A 239 -4.88 5.23 0.91
CA ASP A 239 -4.75 6.30 -0.07
C ASP A 239 -5.33 5.88 -1.45
N ASN A 240 -4.84 6.48 -2.54
CA ASN A 240 -5.40 6.27 -3.87
C ASN A 240 -5.21 4.82 -4.39
N LYS A 241 -4.10 4.15 -4.04
CA LYS A 241 -3.83 2.75 -4.45
C LYS A 241 -4.65 1.74 -3.65
N GLY A 242 -4.78 1.94 -2.34
CA GLY A 242 -5.68 1.13 -1.51
C GLY A 242 -7.13 1.31 -1.93
N ALA A 243 -7.54 2.54 -2.28
CA ALA A 243 -8.86 2.80 -2.85
C ALA A 243 -9.05 2.08 -4.19
N ALA A 244 -8.07 2.13 -5.10
CA ALA A 244 -8.13 1.40 -6.37
C ALA A 244 -8.25 -0.12 -6.18
N ALA A 245 -7.49 -0.69 -5.25
CA ALA A 245 -7.57 -2.10 -4.87
C ALA A 245 -8.96 -2.46 -4.33
N ARG A 246 -9.48 -1.66 -3.41
CA ARG A 246 -10.83 -1.82 -2.85
C ARG A 246 -11.90 -1.72 -3.94
N PHE A 247 -11.82 -0.75 -4.84
CA PHE A 247 -12.77 -0.58 -5.95
C PHE A 247 -12.72 -1.75 -6.93
N MET A 248 -11.54 -2.29 -7.24
CA MET A 248 -11.37 -3.45 -8.11
C MET A 248 -11.92 -4.73 -7.47
N GLU A 249 -11.59 -4.99 -6.20
CA GLU A 249 -12.20 -6.07 -5.42
C GLU A 249 -13.72 -5.89 -5.37
N ASP A 250 -14.17 -4.64 -5.32
CA ASP A 250 -15.56 -4.36 -5.14
C ASP A 250 -16.43 -4.56 -6.38
N TRP A 251 -15.91 -4.08 -7.52
CA TRP A 251 -16.42 -4.29 -8.87
C TRP A 251 -16.49 -5.78 -9.21
N PHE A 252 -15.45 -6.55 -8.92
CA PHE A 252 -15.41 -7.98 -9.29
C PHE A 252 -16.51 -8.78 -8.59
N LYS A 253 -16.74 -8.53 -7.29
CA LYS A 253 -17.79 -9.21 -6.53
C LYS A 253 -19.19 -8.94 -7.09
N GLN A 254 -19.45 -7.73 -7.60
CA GLN A 254 -20.76 -7.36 -8.11
C GLN A 254 -21.01 -7.94 -9.49
N LYS A 255 -20.02 -7.91 -10.38
CA LYS A 255 -20.10 -8.58 -11.68
C LYS A 255 -20.45 -10.07 -11.53
N ALA A 256 -19.86 -10.73 -10.53
CA ALA A 256 -20.18 -12.13 -10.22
C ALA A 256 -21.61 -12.34 -9.70
N LEU A 257 -22.24 -11.35 -9.07
CA LEU A 257 -23.65 -11.41 -8.67
C LEU A 257 -24.56 -11.18 -9.88
N ASP A 258 -24.25 -10.19 -10.72
CA ASP A 258 -25.01 -9.89 -11.94
C ASP A 258 -25.03 -11.09 -12.92
N GLU A 259 -23.91 -11.82 -13.04
CA GLU A 259 -23.82 -13.04 -13.86
C GLU A 259 -24.67 -14.21 -13.30
N VAL A 260 -24.86 -14.30 -11.98
CA VAL A 260 -25.70 -15.32 -11.35
C VAL A 260 -27.19 -14.99 -11.50
N ASP A 261 -27.57 -13.72 -11.40
CA ASP A 261 -28.96 -13.27 -11.59
C ASP A 261 -29.44 -13.46 -13.04
N ILE A 262 -28.54 -13.43 -14.03
CA ILE A 262 -28.88 -13.74 -15.45
C ILE A 262 -29.26 -15.23 -15.65
N ILE A 263 -28.75 -16.13 -14.80
CA ILE A 263 -29.03 -17.58 -14.90
C ILE A 263 -30.42 -17.93 -14.31
N TYR A 264 -31.02 -17.01 -13.53
CA TYR A 264 -32.38 -17.13 -13.00
C TYR A 264 -33.21 -15.86 -13.32
N PRO A 265 -33.69 -15.69 -14.56
CA PRO A 265 -34.37 -14.46 -14.94
C PRO A 265 -35.83 -14.46 -14.49
N GLU A 266 -36.16 -13.72 -13.44
CA GLU A 266 -37.43 -12.99 -13.39
C GLU A 266 -37.13 -11.52 -13.77
N GLY A 267 -37.69 -11.12 -14.91
CA GLY A 267 -37.10 -10.09 -15.76
C GLY A 267 -37.25 -8.63 -15.35
N LEU A 268 -36.26 -7.81 -15.72
CA LEU A 268 -36.43 -6.59 -16.54
C LEU A 268 -35.05 -5.96 -16.89
N GLY A 269 -34.84 -5.66 -18.18
CA GLY A 269 -34.15 -4.45 -18.65
C GLY A 269 -32.62 -4.37 -18.59
N THR A 270 -31.98 -4.61 -19.74
CA THR A 270 -30.57 -4.29 -20.04
C THR A 270 -30.32 -2.77 -20.16
N GLY A 271 -29.26 -2.24 -19.54
CA GLY A 271 -28.83 -0.85 -19.66
C GLY A 271 -27.33 -0.64 -19.39
N ARG A 272 -26.73 0.29 -20.15
CA ARG A 272 -25.30 0.64 -20.28
C ARG A 272 -24.54 0.91 -18.97
N ILE A 273 -23.22 0.77 -19.05
CA ILE A 273 -22.22 1.20 -18.05
C ILE A 273 -22.44 2.69 -17.74
N ASP A 274 -23.09 2.96 -16.61
CA ASP A 274 -23.45 4.30 -16.14
C ASP A 274 -22.42 4.81 -15.11
N GLU A 275 -22.25 6.12 -14.98
CA GLU A 275 -21.17 6.82 -14.24
C GLU A 275 -21.27 6.75 -12.69
N GLY A 276 -21.90 5.72 -12.12
CA GLY A 276 -22.07 5.54 -10.68
C GLY A 276 -21.28 4.34 -10.14
N PHE A 277 -20.86 4.41 -8.86
CA PHE A 277 -20.41 3.22 -8.13
C PHE A 277 -21.40 2.07 -8.34
N PRO A 278 -20.96 0.81 -8.43
CA PRO A 278 -21.87 -0.29 -8.73
C PRO A 278 -22.53 -0.88 -7.44
N ARG A 279 -23.75 -1.43 -7.59
CA ARG A 279 -24.74 -1.76 -6.52
C ARG A 279 -24.33 -2.97 -5.68
N ARG A 280 -24.64 -2.97 -4.37
CA ARG A 280 -24.10 -3.98 -3.43
C ARG A 280 -25.06 -4.47 -2.34
N VAL A 281 -26.35 -4.44 -2.62
CA VAL A 281 -27.32 -5.14 -1.79
C VAL A 281 -27.86 -6.28 -2.63
N SER A 282 -27.79 -7.50 -2.09
CA SER A 282 -28.37 -8.70 -2.69
C SER A 282 -29.81 -8.43 -3.11
N THR A 283 -30.11 -8.78 -4.35
CA THR A 283 -31.42 -9.09 -4.90
C THR A 283 -32.14 -10.10 -3.99
N ILE A 284 -32.80 -9.58 -2.94
CA ILE A 284 -34.10 -9.92 -2.34
C ILE A 284 -34.35 -8.76 -1.34
N ILE A 285 -34.44 -7.54 -1.86
CA ILE A 285 -35.26 -6.54 -1.20
C ILE A 285 -36.48 -6.48 -2.11
N PRO A 286 -37.66 -6.95 -1.70
CA PRO A 286 -38.86 -6.57 -2.42
C PRO A 286 -38.82 -5.04 -2.49
N GLN A 287 -38.79 -4.48 -3.70
CA GLN A 287 -39.05 -3.07 -3.90
C GLN A 287 -40.48 -2.83 -3.41
N LEU A 288 -40.68 -2.78 -2.10
CA LEU A 288 -41.82 -2.09 -1.58
C LEU A 288 -41.60 -0.65 -2.02
N HIS A 289 -42.55 -0.14 -2.80
CA HIS A 289 -42.90 1.27 -2.79
C HIS A 289 -43.26 1.65 -1.34
N ASN A 290 -42.26 1.75 -0.47
CA ASN A 290 -42.45 2.11 0.91
C ASN A 290 -42.66 3.60 0.95
N ASN A 291 -43.84 4.00 1.42
CA ASN A 291 -44.12 5.39 1.73
C ASN A 291 -43.04 5.90 2.71
N VAL A 292 -42.47 7.07 2.44
CA VAL A 292 -41.47 7.71 3.33
C VAL A 292 -42.00 7.79 4.76
N ASP A 293 -43.31 8.02 4.91
CA ASP A 293 -43.97 8.09 6.21
C ASP A 293 -43.97 6.73 6.95
N GLU A 294 -44.08 5.62 6.23
CA GLU A 294 -43.99 4.27 6.79
C GLU A 294 -42.57 3.96 7.25
N LEU A 295 -41.55 4.28 6.43
CA LEU A 295 -40.15 4.11 6.83
C LEU A 295 -39.79 4.98 8.05
N LYS A 296 -40.33 6.20 8.12
CA LYS A 296 -40.17 7.08 9.28
C LYS A 296 -40.83 6.50 10.53
N GLN A 297 -42.02 5.92 10.40
CA GLN A 297 -42.71 5.26 11.50
C GLN A 297 -41.96 4.02 12.00
N ILE A 298 -41.38 3.24 11.09
CA ILE A 298 -40.52 2.10 11.46
C ILE A 298 -39.27 2.62 12.15
N ALA A 299 -38.57 3.62 11.58
CA ALA A 299 -37.35 4.18 12.15
C ALA A 299 -37.56 4.75 13.56
N SER A 300 -38.69 5.43 13.82
CA SER A 300 -39.00 6.00 15.13
C SER A 300 -39.23 4.96 16.23
N SER A 301 -39.47 3.69 15.87
CA SER A 301 -39.57 2.59 16.85
C SER A 301 -38.21 2.09 17.37
N PHE A 302 -37.10 2.50 16.76
CA PHE A 302 -35.75 2.07 17.10
C PHE A 302 -34.90 3.21 17.69
N GLU A 303 -34.94 3.33 19.01
CA GLU A 303 -34.06 4.21 19.78
C GLU A 303 -32.62 3.69 19.89
N ALA A 304 -31.71 4.54 20.36
CA ALA A 304 -30.33 4.16 20.64
C ALA A 304 -30.26 2.96 21.61
N SER A 305 -29.39 1.99 21.32
CA SER A 305 -29.39 0.70 22.05
C SER A 305 -28.82 0.76 23.46
N GLY A 306 -28.15 1.87 23.80
CA GLY A 306 -27.18 1.94 24.89
C GLY A 306 -25.94 1.06 24.66
N GLY A 307 -24.93 1.28 25.48
CA GLY A 307 -23.67 0.54 25.53
C GLY A 307 -23.82 -0.82 26.20
N LYS A 308 -23.36 -1.87 25.53
CA LYS A 308 -23.42 -3.27 25.98
C LYS A 308 -22.05 -3.93 25.88
N ARG A 309 -21.70 -4.73 26.88
CA ARG A 309 -20.49 -5.56 26.85
C ARG A 309 -20.66 -6.71 25.86
N VAL A 310 -19.61 -7.02 25.11
CA VAL A 310 -19.58 -8.11 24.13
C VAL A 310 -18.27 -8.89 24.21
N THR A 311 -18.21 -10.03 23.51
CA THR A 311 -16.95 -10.75 23.32
C THR A 311 -16.09 -10.07 22.26
N ARG A 312 -14.77 -10.31 22.31
CA ARG A 312 -13.81 -9.81 21.31
C ARG A 312 -14.20 -10.19 19.87
N SER A 313 -14.67 -11.42 19.67
CA SER A 313 -15.03 -11.94 18.35
C SER A 313 -16.31 -11.34 17.76
N PHE A 314 -17.12 -10.64 18.56
CA PHE A 314 -18.43 -10.16 18.11
C PHE A 314 -18.30 -9.18 16.93
N SER A 315 -17.33 -8.26 16.94
CA SER A 315 -17.09 -7.35 15.80
C SER A 315 -16.66 -8.12 14.54
N ALA A 316 -15.79 -9.13 14.67
CA ALA A 316 -15.35 -9.97 13.56
C ALA A 316 -16.51 -10.75 12.91
N THR A 317 -17.44 -11.29 13.71
CA THR A 317 -18.63 -11.98 13.17
C THR A 317 -19.59 -11.06 12.43
N ARG A 318 -19.52 -9.75 12.72
CA ARG A 318 -20.38 -8.71 12.12
C ARG A 318 -19.71 -7.97 10.96
N ARG A 319 -18.40 -8.12 10.76
CA ARG A 319 -17.65 -7.52 9.64
C ARG A 319 -18.23 -8.01 8.31
N LEU A 320 -18.49 -7.08 7.40
CA LEU A 320 -19.14 -7.36 6.12
C LEU A 320 -18.28 -8.31 5.28
N ARG A 321 -16.96 -8.07 5.29
CA ARG A 321 -15.97 -8.81 4.50
C ARG A 321 -15.30 -9.96 5.27
N SER A 322 -15.96 -10.52 6.30
CA SER A 322 -15.42 -11.62 7.11
C SER A 322 -15.13 -12.88 6.29
N SER A 323 -14.02 -13.54 6.60
CA SER A 323 -13.53 -14.77 5.95
C SER A 323 -14.49 -15.97 6.08
N PHE A 324 -15.48 -15.90 6.96
CA PHE A 324 -16.41 -16.99 7.26
C PHE A 324 -17.57 -17.17 6.26
N ARG A 325 -17.70 -16.33 5.23
CA ARG A 325 -18.97 -16.19 4.50
C ARG A 325 -19.05 -16.75 3.08
N GLN A 326 -18.00 -17.35 2.51
CA GLN A 326 -18.12 -17.99 1.18
C GLN A 326 -17.39 -19.33 1.20
N GLY A 327 -18.00 -20.36 0.59
CA GLY A 327 -17.53 -21.75 0.59
C GLY A 327 -16.16 -21.96 -0.09
N ASN A 328 -15.93 -23.13 -0.67
CA ASN A 328 -14.60 -23.50 -1.23
C ASN A 328 -14.03 -22.60 -2.35
N ARG A 329 -14.75 -21.54 -2.79
CA ARG A 329 -14.29 -20.60 -3.82
C ARG A 329 -13.31 -19.58 -3.23
N PRO A 330 -12.11 -19.40 -3.81
CA PRO A 330 -11.15 -18.39 -3.35
C PRO A 330 -11.70 -16.97 -3.52
N LYS A 331 -11.43 -16.11 -2.53
CA LYS A 331 -11.77 -14.68 -2.55
C LYS A 331 -10.96 -13.98 -3.64
N PHE A 332 -11.60 -13.09 -4.40
CA PHE A 332 -10.89 -12.25 -5.35
C PHE A 332 -9.96 -11.25 -4.64
N VAL A 333 -8.69 -11.20 -5.03
CA VAL A 333 -7.67 -10.31 -4.45
C VAL A 333 -7.14 -9.35 -5.51
N SER A 334 -7.11 -8.05 -5.22
CA SER A 334 -6.53 -7.05 -6.12
C SER A 334 -5.45 -6.20 -5.46
N ALA A 335 -4.28 -6.09 -6.10
CA ALA A 335 -3.17 -5.26 -5.62
C ALA A 335 -2.79 -4.17 -6.63
N PHE A 336 -2.39 -3.01 -6.11
CA PHE A 336 -1.84 -1.88 -6.87
C PHE A 336 -0.47 -1.54 -6.27
N CYS A 337 0.57 -2.14 -6.82
CA CYS A 337 1.95 -1.94 -6.43
C CYS A 337 2.51 -0.64 -7.01
N GLN A 338 3.51 -0.11 -6.32
CA GLN A 338 4.34 0.97 -6.83
C GLN A 338 5.27 0.48 -7.94
N SER A 339 5.68 1.44 -8.78
CA SER A 339 6.81 1.29 -9.71
C SER A 339 7.91 2.25 -9.27
N ASN A 340 8.46 3.03 -10.19
CA ASN A 340 9.39 4.12 -9.96
C ASN A 340 8.63 5.44 -9.77
N CYS A 341 8.04 5.63 -8.58
CA CYS A 341 7.20 6.79 -8.28
C CYS A 341 7.96 7.98 -7.67
N GLY A 342 9.29 7.94 -7.50
CA GLY A 342 10.05 8.89 -6.69
C GLY A 342 9.76 10.37 -6.92
N ASP A 343 9.46 10.77 -8.15
CA ASP A 343 9.14 12.14 -8.54
C ASP A 343 7.69 12.31 -9.05
N VAL A 344 6.77 11.37 -8.76
CA VAL A 344 5.41 11.35 -9.33
C VAL A 344 4.35 11.57 -8.24
N SER A 345 3.70 12.74 -8.29
CA SER A 345 2.64 13.13 -7.36
C SER A 345 1.23 12.81 -7.92
N PRO A 346 0.28 12.34 -7.09
CA PRO A 346 -1.13 12.21 -7.47
C PRO A 346 -1.89 13.54 -7.50
N ASN A 347 -1.26 14.64 -7.07
CA ASN A 347 -1.86 15.97 -6.97
C ASN A 347 -1.84 16.68 -8.34
N VAL A 348 -2.62 16.13 -9.27
CA VAL A 348 -2.55 16.42 -10.71
C VAL A 348 -2.94 17.83 -11.14
N LEU A 349 -3.51 18.67 -10.27
CA LEU A 349 -3.82 20.06 -10.64
C LEU A 349 -2.59 20.97 -10.62
N GLY A 350 -1.47 20.50 -10.06
CA GLY A 350 -0.24 21.29 -9.91
C GLY A 350 -0.06 21.86 -8.50
N ALA A 351 1.05 22.56 -8.29
CA ALA A 351 1.43 23.14 -7.02
C ALA A 351 1.20 24.66 -6.97
N PHE A 352 0.53 25.12 -5.92
CA PHE A 352 0.12 26.52 -5.76
C PHE A 352 0.39 27.02 -4.35
N CYS A 353 0.61 28.31 -4.25
CA CYS A 353 0.69 29.04 -3.00
C CYS A 353 -0.69 29.14 -2.34
N THR A 354 -0.80 28.70 -1.10
CA THR A 354 -2.09 28.67 -0.37
C THR A 354 -2.62 30.05 -0.01
N ASP A 355 -1.74 31.05 0.08
CA ASP A 355 -2.06 32.43 0.44
C ASP A 355 -2.48 33.29 -0.76
N THR A 356 -1.80 33.15 -1.89
CA THR A 356 -2.01 33.98 -3.10
C THR A 356 -2.75 33.26 -4.22
N GLY A 357 -2.78 31.93 -4.21
CA GLY A 357 -3.32 31.11 -5.29
C GLY A 357 -2.44 31.04 -6.55
N LEU A 358 -1.29 31.70 -6.56
CA LEU A 358 -0.34 31.66 -7.68
C LEU A 358 0.39 30.31 -7.75
N PRO A 359 0.88 29.89 -8.93
CA PRO A 359 1.77 28.73 -9.04
C PRO A 359 3.02 28.91 -8.17
N CYS A 360 3.49 27.82 -7.56
CA CYS A 360 4.75 27.86 -6.82
C CYS A 360 5.94 28.12 -7.75
N ASP A 361 7.05 28.58 -7.16
CA ASP A 361 8.33 28.63 -7.87
C ASP A 361 8.74 27.25 -8.42
N PHE A 362 9.16 27.24 -9.68
CA PHE A 362 9.44 26.00 -10.43
C PHE A 362 10.69 25.26 -9.92
N ASN A 363 11.73 25.99 -9.53
CA ASN A 363 13.02 25.39 -9.19
C ASN A 363 13.13 24.99 -7.72
N HIS A 364 12.45 25.70 -6.83
CA HIS A 364 12.58 25.57 -5.39
C HIS A 364 11.28 25.17 -4.68
N SER A 365 10.14 25.18 -5.39
CA SER A 365 8.81 24.91 -4.82
C SER A 365 8.50 25.80 -3.62
N THR A 366 8.67 27.10 -3.81
CA THR A 366 8.46 28.11 -2.78
C THR A 366 7.40 29.14 -3.20
N CYS A 367 6.89 29.86 -2.21
CA CYS A 367 5.95 30.96 -2.29
C CYS A 367 6.54 32.11 -1.48
N GLY A 368 6.94 33.20 -2.14
CA GLY A 368 7.68 34.28 -1.49
C GLY A 368 9.00 33.82 -0.84
N GLY A 369 9.65 32.78 -1.40
CA GLY A 369 10.89 32.20 -0.86
C GLY A 369 10.70 31.21 0.29
N LYS A 370 9.46 30.82 0.59
CA LYS A 370 9.12 29.85 1.65
C LYS A 370 8.41 28.61 1.10
N ASN A 371 8.79 27.41 1.53
CA ASN A 371 8.19 26.17 1.06
C ASN A 371 6.86 25.86 1.75
N GLU A 372 6.62 26.36 2.97
CA GLU A 372 5.49 25.93 3.82
C GLU A 372 4.12 26.28 3.25
N LEU A 373 4.05 27.17 2.27
CA LEU A 373 2.83 27.60 1.60
C LEU A 373 2.64 26.95 0.22
N CYS A 374 3.62 26.20 -0.28
CA CYS A 374 3.55 25.58 -1.59
C CYS A 374 2.96 24.17 -1.52
N TYR A 375 1.71 24.00 -1.97
CA TYR A 375 1.01 22.71 -1.92
C TYR A 375 0.54 22.25 -3.30
N GLY A 376 0.77 20.96 -3.58
CA GLY A 376 0.12 20.22 -4.65
C GLY A 376 -1.37 20.09 -4.38
N ARG A 377 -2.19 20.25 -5.43
CA ARG A 377 -3.65 20.12 -5.34
C ARG A 377 -4.14 18.88 -6.09
N GLY A 378 -4.83 18.01 -5.35
CA GLY A 378 -5.55 16.88 -5.93
C GLY A 378 -6.75 17.30 -6.77
N PRO A 379 -7.28 16.41 -7.62
CA PRO A 379 -8.40 16.73 -8.52
C PRO A 379 -9.73 16.99 -7.79
N GLY A 380 -9.84 16.63 -6.51
CA GLY A 380 -11.00 16.92 -5.66
C GLY A 380 -10.79 18.13 -4.74
N TYR A 381 -9.70 18.89 -4.88
CA TYR A 381 -9.36 20.00 -3.99
C TYR A 381 -10.55 20.96 -3.76
N PRO A 382 -10.84 21.37 -2.51
CA PRO A 382 -10.03 21.11 -1.30
C PRO A 382 -10.33 19.77 -0.58
N ASP A 383 -11.18 18.90 -1.13
CA ASP A 383 -11.50 17.61 -0.52
C ASP A 383 -10.46 16.54 -0.90
N GLU A 384 -9.61 16.18 0.07
CA GLU A 384 -8.58 15.14 -0.08
C GLU A 384 -9.17 13.73 -0.21
N PHE A 385 -10.34 13.46 0.40
CA PHE A 385 -11.02 12.18 0.25
C PHE A 385 -11.57 12.04 -1.17
N GLU A 386 -12.13 13.12 -1.74
CA GLU A 386 -12.57 13.14 -3.12
C GLU A 386 -11.38 13.05 -4.10
N SER A 387 -10.26 13.71 -3.79
CA SER A 387 -9.02 13.58 -4.56
C SER A 387 -8.52 12.13 -4.58
N THR A 388 -8.49 11.48 -3.41
CA THR A 388 -8.15 10.07 -3.23
C THR A 388 -9.08 9.17 -4.03
N ARG A 389 -10.39 9.45 -3.97
CA ARG A 389 -11.42 8.71 -4.72
C ARG A 389 -11.19 8.81 -6.22
N ILE A 390 -10.98 10.02 -6.75
CA ILE A 390 -10.80 10.26 -8.19
C ILE A 390 -9.52 9.58 -8.69
N ILE A 391 -8.38 9.74 -8.01
CA ILE A 391 -7.12 9.12 -8.44
C ILE A 391 -7.18 7.59 -8.30
N GLY A 392 -7.82 7.08 -7.25
CA GLY A 392 -8.08 5.65 -7.11
C GLY A 392 -8.99 5.10 -8.21
N ASP A 393 -10.06 5.81 -8.57
CA ASP A 393 -10.99 5.45 -9.64
C ASP A 393 -10.30 5.43 -11.02
N ARG A 394 -9.44 6.41 -11.32
CA ARG A 394 -8.65 6.41 -12.57
C ARG A 394 -7.76 5.16 -12.70
N GLN A 395 -7.08 4.78 -11.61
CA GLN A 395 -6.27 3.57 -11.55
C GLN A 395 -7.14 2.30 -11.69
N PHE A 396 -8.22 2.22 -10.92
CA PHE A 396 -9.17 1.10 -10.95
C PHE A 396 -9.77 0.89 -12.36
N ARG A 397 -10.30 1.94 -13.00
CA ARG A 397 -10.93 1.81 -14.32
C ARG A 397 -9.96 1.30 -15.37
N LYS A 398 -8.71 1.79 -15.36
CA LYS A 398 -7.68 1.27 -16.26
C LYS A 398 -7.36 -0.19 -15.95
N ALA A 399 -7.23 -0.57 -14.68
CA ALA A 399 -7.02 -1.97 -14.30
C ALA A 399 -8.19 -2.87 -14.74
N ALA A 400 -9.45 -2.45 -14.56
CA ALA A 400 -10.62 -3.22 -14.98
C ALA A 400 -10.71 -3.41 -16.50
N ASP A 401 -10.38 -2.37 -17.27
CA ASP A 401 -10.23 -2.40 -18.73
C ASP A 401 -9.16 -3.41 -19.16
N LEU A 402 -7.94 -3.29 -18.59
CA LEU A 402 -6.82 -4.20 -18.87
C LEU A 402 -7.14 -5.65 -18.47
N PHE A 403 -7.82 -5.85 -17.34
CA PHE A 403 -8.22 -7.16 -16.84
C PHE A 403 -9.23 -7.86 -17.76
N SER A 404 -10.16 -7.08 -18.31
CA SER A 404 -11.20 -7.58 -19.20
C SER A 404 -10.67 -7.91 -20.59
N THR A 405 -9.62 -7.20 -21.04
CA THR A 405 -9.02 -7.35 -22.38
C THR A 405 -7.73 -8.17 -22.41
N ALA A 406 -7.20 -8.59 -21.25
CA ALA A 406 -5.98 -9.38 -21.15
C ALA A 406 -6.10 -10.71 -21.91
N SER A 407 -5.21 -10.91 -22.88
CA SER A 407 -5.19 -12.09 -23.76
C SER A 407 -3.79 -12.73 -23.87
N GLU A 408 -2.73 -11.98 -23.58
CA GLU A 408 -1.37 -12.52 -23.57
C GLU A 408 -1.16 -13.38 -22.32
N GLN A 409 -0.98 -14.70 -22.53
CA GLN A 409 -0.70 -15.64 -21.45
C GLN A 409 0.78 -15.65 -21.11
N ILE A 410 1.09 -15.55 -19.81
CA ILE A 410 2.43 -15.73 -19.30
C ILE A 410 2.86 -17.19 -19.40
N LYS A 411 4.01 -17.46 -20.02
CA LYS A 411 4.53 -18.80 -20.31
C LYS A 411 6.02 -18.89 -20.04
N GLY A 412 6.47 -20.04 -19.58
CA GLY A 412 7.88 -20.34 -19.33
C GLY A 412 8.13 -20.72 -17.88
N LYS A 413 9.39 -20.71 -17.47
CA LYS A 413 9.81 -21.10 -16.13
C LYS A 413 9.70 -19.95 -15.12
N ILE A 414 9.66 -20.32 -13.85
CA ILE A 414 9.84 -19.42 -12.71
C ILE A 414 11.31 -19.45 -12.30
N ASP A 415 11.92 -18.28 -12.16
CA ASP A 415 13.28 -18.19 -11.63
C ASP A 415 13.48 -16.88 -10.87
N TYR A 416 14.50 -16.81 -10.00
CA TYR A 416 14.74 -15.63 -9.17
C TYR A 416 16.20 -15.56 -8.74
N ARG A 417 16.70 -14.33 -8.53
CA ARG A 417 17.99 -14.09 -7.85
C ARG A 417 17.82 -12.99 -6.83
N HIS A 418 18.54 -13.11 -5.73
CA HIS A 418 18.55 -12.15 -4.63
C HIS A 418 19.98 -11.96 -4.14
N THR A 419 20.34 -10.75 -3.74
CA THR A 419 21.57 -10.49 -3.00
C THR A 419 21.39 -9.28 -2.09
N TYR A 420 22.10 -9.26 -0.98
CA TYR A 420 22.27 -8.07 -0.15
C TYR A 420 23.51 -7.30 -0.62
N LEU A 421 23.37 -5.98 -0.72
CA LEU A 421 24.44 -5.08 -1.12
C LEU A 421 24.84 -4.19 0.04
N ASP A 422 26.13 -4.07 0.31
CA ASP A 422 26.62 -2.97 1.13
C ASP A 422 26.84 -1.74 0.22
N LEU A 423 25.93 -0.77 0.30
CA LEU A 423 25.99 0.46 -0.48
C LEU A 423 26.82 1.55 0.19
N SER A 424 27.45 1.30 1.34
CA SER A 424 28.27 2.32 2.00
C SER A 424 29.52 2.69 1.20
N GLN A 425 30.11 1.74 0.46
CA GLN A 425 31.33 1.97 -0.35
C GLN A 425 31.43 1.03 -1.55
N LEU A 426 30.32 0.72 -2.21
CA LEU A 426 30.28 -0.18 -3.36
C LEU A 426 31.04 0.43 -4.55
N GLU A 427 31.95 -0.35 -5.14
CA GLU A 427 32.65 0.04 -6.36
C GLU A 427 31.75 -0.07 -7.59
N VAL A 428 31.69 1.01 -8.37
CA VAL A 428 30.86 1.14 -9.57
C VAL A 428 31.75 1.44 -10.76
N THR A 429 31.68 0.61 -11.79
CA THR A 429 32.41 0.82 -13.05
C THR A 429 31.54 1.64 -14.01
N LEU A 430 31.94 2.89 -14.25
CA LEU A 430 31.33 3.75 -15.25
C LEU A 430 31.99 3.50 -16.61
N SER A 431 31.20 3.55 -17.68
CA SER A 431 31.67 3.47 -19.05
C SER A 431 31.38 4.79 -19.75
N SER A 432 32.43 5.43 -20.24
CA SER A 432 32.34 6.67 -21.02
C SER A 432 31.96 6.39 -22.47
N SER A 433 31.51 7.44 -23.17
CA SER A 433 31.14 7.38 -24.59
C SER A 433 32.31 7.04 -25.53
N ASP A 434 33.55 7.30 -25.10
CA ASP A 434 34.80 6.95 -25.80
C ASP A 434 35.30 5.52 -25.48
N GLY A 435 34.58 4.77 -24.65
CA GLY A 435 34.94 3.41 -24.22
C GLY A 435 35.90 3.35 -23.01
N SER A 436 36.36 4.50 -22.49
CA SER A 436 37.14 4.53 -21.24
C SER A 436 36.28 4.06 -20.06
N LYS A 437 36.91 3.38 -19.10
CA LYS A 437 36.28 2.92 -17.87
C LYS A 437 36.87 3.65 -16.68
N SER A 438 36.02 4.19 -15.82
CA SER A 438 36.41 4.74 -14.53
C SER A 438 35.72 3.96 -13.42
N VAL A 439 36.40 3.81 -12.28
CA VAL A 439 35.83 3.20 -11.08
C VAL A 439 35.54 4.31 -10.09
N VAL A 440 34.29 4.44 -9.70
CA VAL A 440 33.82 5.34 -8.64
C VAL A 440 33.28 4.50 -7.48
N LYS A 441 32.94 5.15 -6.36
CA LYS A 441 32.34 4.47 -5.20
C LYS A 441 31.03 5.15 -4.83
N THR A 442 30.11 4.38 -4.28
CA THR A 442 29.01 4.94 -3.48
C THR A 442 29.54 5.47 -2.16
N CYS A 443 28.72 6.25 -1.46
CA CYS A 443 29.08 6.92 -0.21
C CYS A 443 28.32 6.33 0.98
N PRO A 444 28.86 6.41 2.21
CA PRO A 444 28.07 6.20 3.42
C PRO A 444 26.83 7.10 3.42
N ALA A 445 25.72 6.61 3.96
CA ALA A 445 24.42 7.26 3.82
C ALA A 445 24.39 8.71 4.34
N ALA A 446 23.93 9.67 3.54
CA ALA A 446 23.71 11.04 4.02
C ALA A 446 22.51 11.72 3.36
N MET A 447 21.83 12.57 4.13
CA MET A 447 20.69 13.37 3.68
C MET A 447 21.09 14.83 3.52
N GLY A 448 20.68 15.45 2.41
CA GLY A 448 20.98 16.84 2.09
C GLY A 448 20.04 17.83 2.76
N PHE A 449 20.34 19.13 2.68
CA PHE A 449 19.47 20.18 3.25
C PHE A 449 18.04 20.14 2.68
N SER A 450 17.89 19.93 1.37
CA SER A 450 16.56 19.87 0.74
C SER A 450 15.71 18.66 1.15
N PHE A 451 16.24 17.68 1.89
CA PHE A 451 15.41 16.68 2.58
C PHE A 451 14.44 17.34 3.56
N ALA A 452 14.91 18.31 4.36
CA ALA A 452 14.06 19.00 5.32
C ALA A 452 13.07 19.98 4.68
N ALA A 453 13.23 20.29 3.39
CA ALA A 453 12.29 21.12 2.65
C ALA A 453 10.99 20.39 2.28
N GLY A 454 10.93 19.06 2.41
CA GLY A 454 9.79 18.26 1.96
C GLY A 454 9.51 18.43 0.47
N THR A 455 8.27 18.16 0.06
CA THR A 455 7.84 18.27 -1.34
C THR A 455 6.56 19.10 -1.45
N THR A 456 6.07 19.32 -2.66
CA THR A 456 4.75 19.95 -2.86
C THR A 456 3.61 19.08 -2.31
N ASP A 457 3.79 17.76 -2.16
CA ASP A 457 2.78 16.86 -1.57
C ASP A 457 2.67 16.99 -0.04
N GLY A 458 3.71 17.53 0.58
CA GLY A 458 3.89 17.66 2.01
C GLY A 458 5.12 18.52 2.25
N PRO A 459 4.98 19.86 2.26
CA PRO A 459 6.12 20.74 2.41
C PRO A 459 6.73 20.54 3.79
N GLY A 460 8.02 20.81 3.91
CA GLY A 460 8.74 20.77 5.17
C GLY A 460 8.37 21.94 6.08
N ALA A 461 9.31 22.31 6.93
CA ALA A 461 9.19 23.46 7.82
C ALA A 461 10.49 24.27 7.81
N PHE A 462 10.44 25.46 8.41
CA PHE A 462 11.58 26.38 8.54
C PHE A 462 12.05 26.92 7.18
N ASP A 463 13.25 27.48 7.16
CA ASP A 463 13.87 28.16 6.02
C ASP A 463 14.49 27.20 4.99
N PHE A 464 14.16 25.90 5.03
CA PHE A 464 14.65 24.94 4.05
C PHE A 464 13.93 25.08 2.70
N GLN A 465 14.70 25.01 1.62
CA GLN A 465 14.19 25.06 0.25
C GLN A 465 14.68 23.84 -0.54
N GLN A 466 13.92 23.45 -1.57
CA GLN A 466 14.40 22.46 -2.52
C GLN A 466 15.43 23.08 -3.46
N GLY A 467 16.39 22.29 -3.92
CA GLY A 467 17.39 22.74 -4.87
C GLY A 467 18.60 23.44 -4.24
N ASP A 468 18.91 23.15 -2.97
CA ASP A 468 20.10 23.71 -2.31
C ASP A 468 21.33 22.85 -2.66
N ASP A 469 22.14 23.36 -3.59
CA ASP A 469 23.32 22.71 -4.17
C ASP A 469 24.65 23.37 -3.78
N LYS A 470 24.63 24.43 -2.97
CA LYS A 470 25.82 25.29 -2.75
C LYS A 470 26.34 25.28 -1.34
N GLN A 471 25.51 25.57 -0.34
CA GLN A 471 26.04 25.80 1.00
C GLN A 471 25.19 25.22 2.12
N GLY A 472 23.86 25.23 2.10
CA GLY A 472 23.10 25.04 3.33
C GLY A 472 23.28 26.20 4.33
N ASN A 473 22.21 26.56 5.03
CA ASN A 473 22.22 27.66 6.01
C ASN A 473 23.23 27.37 7.16
N ALA A 474 24.02 28.39 7.53
CA ALA A 474 25.00 28.35 8.62
C ALA A 474 24.42 27.92 9.98
N PHE A 475 23.19 28.33 10.31
CA PHE A 475 22.52 27.91 11.54
C PHE A 475 22.32 26.39 11.59
N TRP A 476 21.79 25.80 10.52
CA TRP A 476 21.56 24.36 10.45
C TRP A 476 22.85 23.56 10.34
N LYS A 477 23.94 24.13 9.79
CA LYS A 477 25.28 23.53 9.90
C LYS A 477 25.75 23.44 11.35
N LEU A 478 25.50 24.47 12.17
CA LEU A 478 25.84 24.43 13.59
C LEU A 478 25.05 23.33 14.32
N VAL A 479 23.74 23.24 14.08
CA VAL A 479 22.88 22.20 14.64
C VAL A 479 23.32 20.80 14.20
N ARG A 480 23.60 20.62 12.91
CA ARG A 480 24.19 19.37 12.37
C ARG A 480 25.49 19.03 13.08
N ASN A 481 26.42 19.97 13.20
CA ASN A 481 27.74 19.73 13.78
C ASN A 481 27.69 19.38 15.27
N LEU A 482 26.63 19.80 15.98
CA LEU A 482 26.36 19.36 17.36
C LEU A 482 25.93 17.89 17.43
N LEU A 483 25.26 17.37 16.40
CA LEU A 483 24.90 15.96 16.30
C LEU A 483 26.07 15.12 15.77
N LYS A 484 26.59 15.47 14.60
CA LYS A 484 27.71 14.84 13.90
C LYS A 484 28.20 15.74 12.76
N THR A 485 29.45 16.20 12.85
CA THR A 485 30.11 16.90 11.75
C THR A 485 30.54 15.91 10.67
N PRO A 486 30.09 16.08 9.40
CA PRO A 486 30.56 15.26 8.29
C PRO A 486 32.06 15.40 8.06
N SER A 487 32.74 14.32 7.70
CA SER A 487 34.16 14.38 7.31
C SER A 487 34.34 15.04 5.93
N LYS A 488 35.57 15.45 5.60
CA LYS A 488 35.86 16.03 4.28
C LYS A 488 35.66 15.01 3.17
N GLU A 489 36.03 13.75 3.42
CA GLU A 489 35.81 12.62 2.51
C GLU A 489 34.32 12.39 2.25
N GLN A 490 33.50 12.49 3.30
CA GLN A 490 32.05 12.33 3.21
C GLN A 490 31.41 13.49 2.42
N GLU A 491 31.84 14.74 2.67
CA GLU A 491 31.41 15.91 1.90
C GLU A 491 31.81 15.81 0.42
N ASP A 492 33.05 15.38 0.14
CA ASP A 492 33.57 15.25 -1.23
C ASP A 492 32.87 14.11 -1.99
N CYS A 493 32.58 12.99 -1.32
CA CYS A 493 31.84 11.88 -1.91
C CYS A 493 30.40 12.27 -2.29
N HIS A 494 29.73 13.05 -1.44
CA HIS A 494 28.34 13.46 -1.64
C HIS A 494 28.17 14.67 -2.56
N HIS A 495 29.24 15.37 -2.92
CA HIS A 495 29.18 16.58 -3.73
C HIS A 495 28.29 16.40 -4.97
N PRO A 496 27.38 17.35 -5.29
CA PRO A 496 27.22 18.69 -4.69
C PRO A 496 26.27 18.74 -3.47
N LYS A 497 25.77 17.61 -2.96
CA LYS A 497 24.82 17.62 -1.84
C LYS A 497 25.43 18.29 -0.59
N PRO A 498 24.84 19.39 -0.08
CA PRO A 498 25.18 19.89 1.24
C PRO A 498 24.57 18.96 2.28
N ILE A 499 25.40 18.22 3.03
CA ILE A 499 24.94 17.24 4.01
C ILE A 499 24.28 17.94 5.21
N LEU A 500 23.02 17.61 5.50
CA LEU A 500 22.28 17.99 6.70
C LEU A 500 22.37 16.92 7.79
N LEU A 501 22.23 15.63 7.43
CA LEU A 501 22.32 14.52 8.37
C LEU A 501 23.28 13.45 7.84
N ASP A 502 24.34 13.17 8.58
CA ASP A 502 25.37 12.19 8.22
C ASP A 502 25.02 10.77 8.72
N THR A 503 23.86 10.29 8.29
CA THR A 503 23.20 9.10 8.86
C THR A 503 24.01 7.80 8.78
N GLY A 504 24.94 7.69 7.85
CA GLY A 504 25.81 6.52 7.67
C GLY A 504 26.90 6.43 8.73
N GLU A 505 27.34 7.58 9.25
CA GLU A 505 28.34 7.68 10.32
C GLU A 505 27.71 7.86 11.72
N MET A 506 26.40 8.04 11.82
CA MET A 506 25.67 8.15 13.08
C MET A 506 25.25 6.77 13.61
N LYS A 507 25.89 6.35 14.71
CA LYS A 507 25.75 5.01 15.31
C LYS A 507 25.13 4.98 16.71
N GLU A 508 24.85 6.13 17.30
CA GLU A 508 24.24 6.24 18.62
C GLU A 508 22.79 6.73 18.50
N PRO A 509 21.80 6.09 19.15
CA PRO A 509 21.92 4.92 20.03
C PRO A 509 22.13 3.58 19.30
N TYR A 510 21.91 3.56 17.99
CA TYR A 510 22.24 2.50 17.02
C TYR A 510 22.16 3.10 15.60
N ASP A 511 22.32 2.30 14.56
CA ASP A 511 22.35 2.78 13.16
C ASP A 511 21.17 3.69 12.79
N TRP A 512 21.47 4.85 12.21
CA TRP A 512 20.47 5.83 11.78
C TRP A 512 19.84 5.52 10.43
N ALA A 513 20.58 4.89 9.51
CA ALA A 513 20.13 4.49 8.19
C ALA A 513 20.71 3.11 7.78
N PRO A 514 20.07 2.37 6.87
CA PRO A 514 20.61 1.12 6.35
C PRO A 514 21.87 1.36 5.49
N SER A 515 22.84 0.47 5.62
CA SER A 515 23.95 0.31 4.68
C SER A 515 23.80 -0.94 3.81
N ILE A 516 23.23 -2.01 4.38
CA ILE A 516 23.03 -3.30 3.72
C ILE A 516 21.59 -3.40 3.21
N LEU A 517 21.41 -3.52 1.90
CA LEU A 517 20.10 -3.43 1.25
C LEU A 517 19.84 -4.62 0.31
N PRO A 518 18.64 -5.22 0.33
CA PRO A 518 18.27 -6.31 -0.56
C PRO A 518 17.94 -5.80 -1.97
N ILE A 519 18.45 -6.48 -3.00
CA ILE A 519 17.91 -6.39 -4.36
C ILE A 519 17.51 -7.78 -4.86
N GLN A 520 16.47 -7.82 -5.68
CA GLN A 520 15.92 -9.09 -6.16
C GLN A 520 15.35 -8.94 -7.57
N ILE A 521 15.62 -9.93 -8.41
CA ILE A 521 14.99 -10.11 -9.73
C ILE A 521 14.13 -11.37 -9.67
N ILE A 522 12.85 -11.24 -10.02
CA ILE A 522 11.91 -12.36 -10.11
C ILE A 522 11.45 -12.51 -11.55
N ARG A 523 11.44 -13.73 -12.06
CA ARG A 523 10.97 -14.10 -13.39
C ARG A 523 9.76 -15.02 -13.29
N LEU A 524 8.72 -14.67 -14.03
CA LEU A 524 7.55 -15.48 -14.32
C LEU A 524 7.41 -15.56 -15.84
N GLY A 525 7.96 -16.61 -16.46
CA GLY A 525 7.93 -16.72 -17.92
C GLY A 525 8.67 -15.57 -18.62
N GLN A 526 7.96 -14.79 -19.43
CA GLN A 526 8.46 -13.55 -20.06
C GLN A 526 8.23 -12.27 -19.22
N PHE A 527 7.68 -12.39 -18.00
CA PHE A 527 7.49 -11.27 -17.07
C PHE A 527 8.61 -11.22 -16.03
N VAL A 528 9.18 -10.05 -15.81
CA VAL A 528 10.31 -9.83 -14.89
C VAL A 528 10.00 -8.67 -13.95
N ILE A 529 10.18 -8.90 -12.65
CA ILE A 529 10.00 -7.93 -11.59
C ILE A 529 11.37 -7.56 -11.03
N LEU A 530 11.66 -6.26 -10.97
CA LEU A 530 12.84 -5.69 -10.33
C LEU A 530 12.45 -5.10 -8.98
N SER A 531 12.72 -5.84 -7.90
CA SER A 531 12.39 -5.45 -6.54
C SER A 531 13.49 -4.54 -5.97
N VAL A 532 13.17 -3.26 -5.76
CA VAL A 532 14.14 -2.24 -5.31
C VAL A 532 13.76 -1.65 -3.96
N PRO A 533 14.72 -1.43 -3.03
CA PRO A 533 14.42 -1.01 -1.66
C PRO A 533 14.34 0.52 -1.49
N GLY A 534 13.71 1.24 -2.43
CA GLY A 534 13.58 2.70 -2.37
C GLY A 534 12.86 3.30 -3.57
N GLU A 535 12.83 4.64 -3.61
CA GLU A 535 11.99 5.42 -4.52
C GLU A 535 12.76 5.91 -5.74
N PHE A 536 12.74 5.11 -6.79
CA PHE A 536 13.33 5.48 -8.06
C PHE A 536 12.50 6.59 -8.71
N THR A 537 13.16 7.66 -9.17
CA THR A 537 12.54 8.66 -10.05
C THR A 537 12.15 8.04 -11.38
N THR A 538 11.37 8.80 -12.15
CA THR A 538 10.90 8.42 -13.48
C THR A 538 12.08 7.99 -14.38
N MET A 539 13.12 8.82 -14.52
CA MET A 539 14.25 8.48 -15.39
C MET A 539 15.16 7.40 -14.81
N ALA A 540 15.36 7.39 -13.49
CA ALA A 540 16.12 6.33 -12.82
C ALA A 540 15.51 4.94 -13.09
N GLY A 541 14.18 4.83 -12.97
CA GLY A 541 13.47 3.58 -13.27
C GLY A 541 13.54 3.18 -14.75
N ARG A 542 13.45 4.15 -15.68
CA ARG A 542 13.62 3.90 -17.12
C ARG A 542 15.00 3.33 -17.43
N ARG A 543 16.07 3.94 -16.92
CA ARG A 543 17.45 3.48 -17.12
C ARG A 543 17.67 2.07 -16.59
N LEU A 544 17.15 1.77 -15.39
CA LEU A 544 17.24 0.44 -14.81
C LEU A 544 16.54 -0.63 -15.67
N ARG A 545 15.30 -0.38 -16.10
CA ARG A 545 14.56 -1.32 -16.95
C ARG A 545 15.26 -1.55 -18.29
N ASP A 546 15.75 -0.50 -18.93
CA ASP A 546 16.46 -0.60 -20.22
C ASP A 546 17.77 -1.38 -20.09
N ALA A 547 18.54 -1.13 -19.02
CA ALA A 547 19.79 -1.85 -18.75
C ALA A 547 19.56 -3.35 -18.52
N VAL A 548 18.56 -3.71 -17.71
CA VAL A 548 18.20 -5.12 -17.47
C VAL A 548 17.65 -5.77 -18.75
N ARG A 549 16.77 -5.08 -19.49
CA ARG A 549 16.23 -5.58 -20.77
C ARG A 549 17.36 -5.96 -21.73
N THR A 550 18.36 -5.10 -21.83
CA THR A 550 19.50 -5.33 -22.72
C THR A 550 20.25 -6.62 -22.35
N VAL A 551 20.51 -6.85 -21.05
CA VAL A 551 21.18 -8.07 -20.58
C VAL A 551 20.32 -9.31 -20.82
N LEU A 552 19.02 -9.23 -20.54
CA LEU A 552 18.11 -10.36 -20.73
C LEU A 552 18.01 -10.77 -22.20
N ILE A 553 17.86 -9.83 -23.12
CA ILE A 553 17.73 -10.13 -24.56
C ILE A 553 19.07 -10.62 -25.13
N SER A 554 20.18 -9.94 -24.84
CA SER A 554 21.48 -10.31 -25.42
C SER A 554 22.08 -11.59 -24.85
N GLY A 555 21.83 -11.90 -23.58
CA GLY A 555 22.45 -13.03 -22.90
C GLY A 555 21.69 -14.35 -23.01
N SER A 556 20.43 -14.34 -23.46
CA SER A 556 19.50 -15.48 -23.24
C SER A 556 19.40 -16.48 -24.38
N ASN A 557 20.26 -16.38 -25.38
CA ASN A 557 20.27 -17.28 -26.55
C ASN A 557 18.86 -17.46 -27.16
N GLY A 558 18.04 -16.40 -27.15
CA GLY A 558 16.67 -16.40 -27.69
C GLY A 558 15.56 -16.75 -26.70
N GLU A 559 15.85 -17.00 -25.41
CA GLU A 559 14.81 -17.24 -24.39
C GLU A 559 14.01 -15.96 -24.05
N PHE A 560 14.65 -14.79 -24.13
CA PHE A 560 14.00 -13.48 -24.08
C PHE A 560 14.13 -12.76 -25.41
N ASP A 561 13.04 -12.16 -25.84
CA ASP A 561 12.96 -11.30 -27.02
C ASP A 561 12.40 -9.92 -26.65
N LYS A 562 11.93 -9.17 -27.65
CA LYS A 562 11.31 -7.84 -27.43
C LYS A 562 10.00 -7.89 -26.64
N ASN A 563 9.39 -9.06 -26.45
CA ASN A 563 8.15 -9.25 -25.71
C ASN A 563 8.38 -9.37 -24.19
N VAL A 564 9.62 -9.33 -23.69
CA VAL A 564 9.88 -9.33 -22.25
C VAL A 564 9.24 -8.11 -21.57
N HIS A 565 8.42 -8.37 -20.55
CA HIS A 565 7.83 -7.33 -19.72
C HIS A 565 8.68 -7.14 -18.48
N ILE A 566 9.13 -5.91 -18.24
CA ILE A 566 9.94 -5.59 -17.06
C ILE A 566 9.22 -4.51 -16.27
N VAL A 567 8.88 -4.82 -15.02
CA VAL A 567 8.31 -3.86 -14.06
C VAL A 567 9.31 -3.61 -12.94
N ILE A 568 9.25 -2.42 -12.36
CA ILE A 568 9.92 -2.12 -11.09
C ILE A 568 8.88 -2.30 -9.98
N ALA A 569 9.26 -2.92 -8.89
CA ALA A 569 8.55 -2.87 -7.63
C ALA A 569 9.39 -2.02 -6.66
N GLY A 570 9.02 -0.75 -6.53
CA GLY A 570 9.63 0.14 -5.54
C GLY A 570 9.31 -0.31 -4.11
N LEU A 571 10.00 0.26 -3.11
CA LEU A 571 9.69 0.04 -1.70
C LEU A 571 9.68 -1.44 -1.26
N THR A 572 10.49 -2.26 -1.90
CA THR A 572 10.46 -3.71 -1.72
C THR A 572 11.56 -4.20 -0.78
N ASN A 573 11.19 -5.08 0.15
CA ASN A 573 12.01 -5.78 1.16
C ASN A 573 12.70 -4.91 2.23
N SER A 574 13.07 -3.67 1.90
CA SER A 574 13.64 -2.66 2.80
C SER A 574 13.30 -1.25 2.28
N TYR A 575 13.82 -0.22 2.95
CA TYR A 575 13.64 1.17 2.55
C TYR A 575 14.93 1.99 2.72
N SER A 576 15.33 2.69 1.66
CA SER A 576 16.54 3.49 1.59
C SER A 576 16.31 4.85 0.94
N GLN A 577 15.15 5.48 1.20
CA GLN A 577 14.79 6.78 0.63
C GLN A 577 14.74 6.75 -0.91
N TYR A 578 15.30 7.75 -1.59
CA TYR A 578 15.12 8.01 -3.02
C TYR A 578 16.33 7.55 -3.84
N ILE A 579 16.10 7.34 -5.14
CA ILE A 579 17.13 7.06 -6.13
C ILE A 579 16.86 7.95 -7.34
N THR A 580 17.71 8.96 -7.51
CA THR A 580 17.73 9.85 -8.68
C THR A 580 18.75 9.39 -9.71
N THR A 581 18.65 9.88 -10.94
CA THR A 581 19.81 9.85 -11.84
C THR A 581 20.92 10.76 -11.29
N ASN A 582 22.15 10.59 -11.79
CA ASN A 582 23.24 11.51 -11.46
C ASN A 582 22.87 12.95 -11.85
N GLU A 583 22.23 13.15 -13.00
CA GLU A 583 21.81 14.47 -13.47
C GLU A 583 20.75 15.09 -12.56
N GLU A 584 19.73 14.32 -12.16
CA GLU A 584 18.72 14.78 -11.21
C GLU A 584 19.34 15.08 -9.82
N TYR A 585 20.34 14.28 -9.41
CA TYR A 585 21.08 14.47 -8.16
C TYR A 585 21.77 15.83 -8.11
N GLN A 586 22.34 16.30 -9.23
CA GLN A 586 23.05 17.59 -9.27
C GLN A 586 22.16 18.78 -8.90
N ILE A 587 20.84 18.68 -9.15
CA ILE A 587 19.90 19.76 -8.86
C ILE A 587 19.58 19.85 -7.36
N GLN A 588 19.77 18.77 -6.59
CA GLN A 588 19.49 18.73 -5.15
C GLN A 588 18.07 19.19 -4.76
N ARG A 589 17.06 18.82 -5.56
CA ARG A 589 15.67 18.80 -5.07
C ARG A 589 15.49 17.75 -3.97
N TYR A 590 14.29 17.64 -3.42
CA TYR A 590 14.01 16.71 -2.33
C TYR A 590 14.49 15.28 -2.61
N GLU A 591 14.23 14.76 -3.82
CA GLU A 591 14.65 13.41 -4.21
C GLU A 591 16.17 13.28 -4.26
N GLY A 592 16.88 14.27 -4.84
CA GLY A 592 18.34 14.28 -4.93
C GLY A 592 19.04 14.40 -3.57
N ALA A 593 18.48 15.23 -2.68
CA ALA A 593 18.96 15.34 -1.29
C ALA A 593 18.68 14.07 -0.48
N SER A 594 17.67 13.29 -0.87
CA SER A 594 17.29 12.03 -0.23
C SER A 594 17.89 10.79 -0.90
N THR A 595 18.72 10.95 -1.94
CA THR A 595 19.50 9.85 -2.53
C THR A 595 20.68 9.51 -1.62
N LEU A 596 20.48 8.52 -0.74
CA LEU A 596 21.34 8.31 0.44
C LEU A 596 22.81 8.02 0.14
N PHE A 597 23.15 7.33 -0.95
CA PHE A 597 24.50 6.80 -1.17
C PHE A 597 25.31 7.60 -2.19
N GLY A 598 24.96 8.87 -2.38
CA GLY A 598 25.68 9.81 -3.24
C GLY A 598 25.25 9.79 -4.71
N PRO A 599 25.96 10.51 -5.59
CA PRO A 599 25.56 10.74 -6.99
C PRO A 599 25.54 9.47 -7.85
N HIS A 600 26.25 8.42 -7.43
CA HIS A 600 26.39 7.17 -8.18
C HIS A 600 25.47 6.04 -7.68
N THR A 601 24.45 6.38 -6.88
CA THR A 601 23.51 5.40 -6.31
C THR A 601 22.76 4.63 -7.41
N LEU A 602 22.29 5.31 -8.46
CA LEU A 602 21.59 4.65 -9.56
C LEU A 602 22.51 3.71 -10.35
N GLU A 603 23.73 4.15 -10.65
CA GLU A 603 24.70 3.36 -11.40
C GLU A 603 25.10 2.10 -10.63
N ALA A 604 25.21 2.17 -9.31
CA ALA A 604 25.35 1.00 -8.44
C ALA A 604 24.19 0.01 -8.62
N TYR A 605 22.93 0.47 -8.50
CA TYR A 605 21.77 -0.40 -8.72
C TYR A 605 21.76 -1.01 -10.14
N ILE A 606 22.02 -0.21 -11.17
CA ILE A 606 22.10 -0.71 -12.56
C ILE A 606 23.17 -1.79 -12.70
N GLN A 607 24.36 -1.58 -12.14
CA GLN A 607 25.45 -2.56 -12.16
C GLN A 607 25.03 -3.89 -11.51
N GLU A 608 24.48 -3.83 -10.30
CA GLU A 608 24.14 -5.03 -9.55
C GLU A 608 22.93 -5.77 -10.14
N PHE A 609 21.92 -5.05 -10.66
CA PHE A 609 20.81 -5.68 -11.38
C PHE A 609 21.24 -6.31 -12.71
N LYS A 610 22.23 -5.74 -13.42
CA LYS A 610 22.82 -6.40 -14.60
C LYS A 610 23.51 -7.71 -14.21
N LYS A 611 24.18 -7.79 -13.06
CA LYS A 611 24.76 -9.04 -12.53
C LYS A 611 23.66 -10.05 -12.22
N LEU A 612 22.59 -9.64 -11.54
CA LEU A 612 21.43 -10.51 -11.28
C LEU A 612 20.79 -11.04 -12.56
N ALA A 613 20.57 -10.17 -13.55
CA ALA A 613 20.01 -10.55 -14.85
C ALA A 613 20.91 -11.52 -15.61
N ALA A 614 22.23 -11.30 -15.63
CA ALA A 614 23.18 -12.21 -16.25
C ALA A 614 23.21 -13.58 -15.54
N ALA A 615 23.13 -13.60 -14.20
CA ALA A 615 23.07 -14.83 -13.42
C ALA A 615 21.74 -15.59 -13.62
N LEU A 616 20.63 -14.86 -13.74
CA LEU A 616 19.32 -15.41 -14.05
C LEU A 616 19.34 -16.14 -15.41
N VAL A 617 19.84 -15.46 -16.43
CA VAL A 617 19.91 -15.99 -17.80
C VAL A 617 20.93 -17.12 -17.93
N GLY A 618 22.08 -17.01 -17.27
CA GLY A 618 23.11 -18.03 -17.27
C GLY A 618 22.82 -19.23 -16.36
N GLY A 619 21.69 -19.25 -15.65
CA GLY A 619 21.36 -20.31 -14.69
C GLY A 619 22.33 -20.41 -13.50
N LYS A 620 23.08 -19.34 -13.20
CA LYS A 620 24.11 -19.32 -12.15
C LYS A 620 23.53 -18.79 -10.85
N SER A 621 23.94 -19.35 -9.72
CA SER A 621 23.69 -18.75 -8.40
C SER A 621 24.50 -17.46 -8.22
N ILE A 622 24.04 -16.59 -7.32
CA ILE A 622 24.80 -15.41 -6.85
C ILE A 622 25.05 -15.56 -5.35
N SER A 623 26.12 -14.94 -4.84
CA SER A 623 26.36 -14.88 -3.40
C SER A 623 25.26 -14.06 -2.71
N SER A 624 24.84 -14.49 -1.51
CA SER A 624 23.82 -13.77 -0.74
C SER A 624 24.24 -12.37 -0.30
N GLY A 625 25.54 -12.06 -0.33
CA GLY A 625 26.08 -10.80 0.19
C GLY A 625 26.11 -10.74 1.72
N PRO A 626 26.49 -9.60 2.30
CA PRO A 626 26.49 -9.41 3.75
C PRO A 626 25.06 -9.43 4.31
N GLN A 627 24.87 -10.02 5.49
CA GLN A 627 23.55 -10.08 6.10
C GLN A 627 23.18 -8.73 6.74
N PRO A 628 21.94 -8.25 6.54
CA PRO A 628 21.46 -7.04 7.21
C PRO A 628 21.40 -7.22 8.74
N PRO A 629 21.58 -6.16 9.54
CA PRO A 629 21.44 -6.25 10.98
C PRO A 629 19.97 -6.45 11.39
N ASP A 630 19.77 -7.28 12.42
CA ASP A 630 18.55 -7.35 13.22
C ASP A 630 18.69 -6.41 14.42
N LEU A 631 17.94 -5.30 14.41
CA LEU A 631 17.97 -4.28 15.46
C LEU A 631 16.75 -4.36 16.40
N LEU A 632 15.95 -5.43 16.37
CA LEU A 632 14.70 -5.50 17.13
C LEU A 632 14.90 -5.34 18.65
N ASN A 633 15.97 -5.94 19.18
CA ASN A 633 16.29 -5.89 20.61
C ASN A 633 16.91 -4.55 21.06
N LYS A 634 17.26 -3.66 20.11
CA LYS A 634 17.79 -2.32 20.38
C LYS A 634 16.71 -1.24 20.28
N GLN A 635 15.51 -1.58 19.82
CA GLN A 635 14.46 -0.61 19.55
C GLN A 635 14.08 0.20 20.79
N ILE A 636 13.93 1.51 20.62
CA ILE A 636 13.52 2.45 21.67
C ILE A 636 12.07 2.82 21.42
N SER A 637 11.24 2.85 22.46
CA SER A 637 9.84 3.27 22.39
C SER A 637 9.58 4.31 23.48
N LEU A 638 9.19 5.51 23.07
CA LEU A 638 8.86 6.63 23.97
C LEU A 638 7.35 6.91 23.99
N LEU A 639 6.57 6.21 23.17
CA LEU A 639 5.12 6.33 23.15
C LEU A 639 4.50 5.59 24.35
N PRO A 640 3.82 6.29 25.29
CA PRO A 640 3.20 5.64 26.42
C PRO A 640 2.08 4.68 25.98
N GLY A 641 1.85 3.63 26.76
CA GLY A 641 0.69 2.75 26.60
C GLY A 641 -0.62 3.44 27.03
N VAL A 642 -1.76 2.82 26.71
CA VAL A 642 -3.05 3.26 27.26
C VAL A 642 -3.09 2.95 28.76
N ILE A 643 -3.31 3.96 29.59
CA ILE A 643 -3.33 3.82 31.06
C ILE A 643 -4.74 3.44 31.54
N LEU A 644 -5.73 4.25 31.20
CA LEU A 644 -7.11 4.14 31.65
C LEU A 644 -8.05 4.79 30.63
N ASP A 645 -9.19 4.15 30.40
CA ASP A 645 -10.38 4.76 29.79
C ASP A 645 -11.49 4.89 30.84
N SER A 646 -12.26 5.96 30.78
CA SER A 646 -13.44 6.17 31.61
C SER A 646 -14.61 6.78 30.84
N THR A 647 -15.78 6.75 31.46
CA THR A 647 -17.00 7.43 31.02
C THR A 647 -17.53 8.31 32.16
N PRO A 648 -18.40 9.30 31.88
CA PRO A 648 -19.10 10.04 32.93
C PRO A 648 -19.93 9.12 33.84
N ALA A 649 -20.25 9.60 35.04
CA ALA A 649 -21.12 8.86 35.96
C ALA A 649 -22.47 8.54 35.30
N GLY A 650 -22.89 7.27 35.41
CA GLY A 650 -24.15 6.79 34.81
C GLY A 650 -24.07 6.43 33.32
N VAL A 651 -22.95 6.69 32.64
CA VAL A 651 -22.74 6.41 31.21
C VAL A 651 -21.88 5.15 31.05
N LYS A 652 -22.21 4.31 30.07
CA LYS A 652 -21.48 3.11 29.69
C LYS A 652 -20.70 3.33 28.39
N PHE A 653 -19.61 2.60 28.19
CA PHE A 653 -18.95 2.55 26.88
C PHE A 653 -19.91 2.00 25.82
N GLY A 654 -20.00 2.69 24.69
CA GLY A 654 -20.96 2.43 23.62
C GLY A 654 -22.26 3.23 23.72
N ASP A 655 -22.51 3.96 24.82
CA ASP A 655 -23.64 4.89 24.87
C ASP A 655 -23.44 6.02 23.85
N VAL A 656 -24.54 6.46 23.23
CA VAL A 656 -24.55 7.58 22.29
C VAL A 656 -24.42 8.88 23.07
N LYS A 657 -23.43 9.70 22.70
CA LYS A 657 -23.23 11.07 23.20
C LYS A 657 -23.98 12.10 22.34
N ILE A 658 -23.90 11.96 21.02
CA ILE A 658 -24.60 12.78 20.04
C ILE A 658 -25.26 11.82 19.06
N ASP A 659 -26.58 11.74 19.09
CA ASP A 659 -27.35 10.82 18.26
C ASP A 659 -27.73 11.46 16.92
N VAL A 660 -28.20 10.64 16.00
CA VAL A 660 -28.82 11.10 14.75
C VAL A 660 -30.09 11.90 15.07
N PRO A 661 -30.46 12.95 14.31
CA PRO A 661 -31.67 13.72 14.58
C PRO A 661 -32.95 12.85 14.59
N VAL A 662 -33.91 13.18 15.45
CA VAL A 662 -35.19 12.46 15.54
C VAL A 662 -35.95 12.58 14.21
N ASN A 663 -36.56 11.49 13.74
CA ASN A 663 -37.37 11.45 12.52
C ASN A 663 -36.65 11.97 11.27
N SER A 664 -35.33 11.79 11.20
CA SER A 664 -34.51 12.23 10.08
C SER A 664 -34.64 11.34 8.85
N THR A 665 -34.62 11.99 7.68
CA THR A 665 -34.51 11.34 6.38
C THR A 665 -33.33 11.95 5.65
N PHE A 666 -32.51 11.11 5.05
CA PHE A 666 -31.34 11.50 4.30
C PHE A 666 -31.39 11.01 2.86
N LYS A 667 -30.67 11.68 1.97
CA LYS A 667 -30.51 11.33 0.56
C LYS A 667 -29.09 10.88 0.26
N ALA A 668 -28.91 10.22 -0.88
CA ALA A 668 -27.58 9.93 -1.42
C ALA A 668 -26.69 11.19 -1.47
N GLY A 669 -25.44 11.05 -1.03
CA GLY A 669 -24.44 12.11 -0.95
C GLY A 669 -24.44 12.88 0.37
N GLU A 670 -25.52 12.82 1.15
CA GLU A 670 -25.60 13.45 2.48
C GLU A 670 -24.79 12.67 3.52
N MET A 671 -24.47 13.37 4.62
CA MET A 671 -23.63 12.88 5.70
C MET A 671 -24.47 12.54 6.93
N VAL A 672 -24.42 11.29 7.38
CA VAL A 672 -25.02 10.87 8.65
C VAL A 672 -23.93 10.70 9.69
N THR A 673 -24.13 11.29 10.86
CA THR A 673 -23.12 11.30 11.93
C THR A 673 -23.74 10.89 13.27
N ALA A 674 -23.04 10.05 14.02
CA ALA A 674 -23.33 9.77 15.42
C ALA A 674 -22.03 9.65 16.23
N THR A 675 -22.04 10.14 17.47
CA THR A 675 -20.89 10.08 18.39
C THR A 675 -21.22 9.23 19.61
N PHE A 676 -20.32 8.32 19.96
CA PHE A 676 -20.43 7.37 21.06
C PHE A 676 -19.35 7.64 22.12
N TRP A 677 -19.65 7.37 23.38
CA TRP A 677 -18.63 7.25 24.41
C TRP A 677 -17.79 6.00 24.16
N SER A 678 -16.47 6.16 24.10
CA SER A 678 -15.57 5.10 23.65
C SER A 678 -14.29 5.02 24.49
N GLY A 679 -13.52 3.96 24.28
CA GLY A 679 -12.15 3.81 24.78
C GLY A 679 -11.13 4.04 23.66
N CYS A 680 -9.85 4.08 24.01
CA CYS A 680 -8.78 4.25 23.05
C CYS A 680 -8.68 3.05 22.08
N PRO A 681 -8.67 3.26 20.74
CA PRO A 681 -8.48 2.21 19.74
C PRO A 681 -7.16 1.45 19.85
N ARG A 682 -6.19 1.93 20.62
CA ARG A 682 -4.96 1.20 20.94
C ARG A 682 -5.17 0.03 21.91
N ASN A 683 -6.31 -0.06 22.59
CA ASN A 683 -6.61 -1.22 23.45
C ASN A 683 -6.75 -2.51 22.63
N ASP A 684 -7.39 -2.44 21.46
CA ASP A 684 -7.49 -3.55 20.52
C ASP A 684 -7.64 -2.96 19.11
N LEU A 685 -6.79 -3.39 18.18
CA LEU A 685 -6.84 -2.98 16.78
C LEU A 685 -8.11 -3.46 16.07
N LEU A 686 -8.83 -4.40 16.69
CA LEU A 686 -9.95 -5.13 16.11
C LEU A 686 -9.56 -5.70 14.74
N THR A 687 -8.36 -6.27 14.65
CA THR A 687 -7.86 -6.93 13.42
C THR A 687 -8.84 -8.01 12.98
N GLU A 688 -9.19 -8.00 11.71
CA GLU A 688 -10.26 -8.83 11.12
C GLU A 688 -11.69 -8.55 11.66
N GLY A 689 -11.84 -7.55 12.53
CA GLY A 689 -13.09 -6.98 13.01
C GLY A 689 -13.37 -5.60 12.43
N THR A 690 -14.17 -4.80 13.14
CA THR A 690 -14.55 -3.46 12.69
C THR A 690 -14.87 -2.54 13.88
N PHE A 691 -14.54 -1.25 13.78
CA PHE A 691 -14.92 -0.21 14.75
C PHE A 691 -16.30 0.40 14.45
N ALA A 692 -16.76 0.32 13.20
CA ALA A 692 -17.92 1.03 12.70
C ALA A 692 -18.71 0.18 11.71
N LEU A 693 -20.03 0.14 11.88
CA LEU A 693 -20.96 -0.47 10.94
C LEU A 693 -22.11 0.48 10.63
N VAL A 694 -22.56 0.42 9.38
CA VAL A 694 -23.89 0.84 8.98
C VAL A 694 -24.72 -0.43 8.87
N GLU A 695 -25.81 -0.52 9.61
CA GLU A 695 -26.75 -1.63 9.52
C GLU A 695 -28.04 -1.17 8.83
N VAL A 696 -28.58 -2.02 7.96
CA VAL A 696 -29.90 -1.84 7.33
C VAL A 696 -30.90 -2.80 7.97
N LEU A 697 -32.14 -2.35 8.13
CA LEU A 697 -33.23 -3.16 8.65
C LEU A 697 -33.80 -4.05 7.54
N HIS A 698 -33.83 -5.36 7.78
CA HIS A 698 -34.49 -6.36 6.97
C HIS A 698 -35.73 -6.88 7.71
N GLY A 699 -36.87 -6.93 7.02
CA GLY A 699 -38.14 -7.31 7.64
C GLY A 699 -38.53 -6.32 8.75
N THR A 700 -39.00 -6.84 9.89
CA THR A 700 -39.55 -6.03 10.99
C THR A 700 -38.56 -5.72 12.11
N ASP A 701 -37.52 -6.54 12.31
CA ASP A 701 -36.64 -6.42 13.49
C ASP A 701 -35.18 -6.87 13.28
N THR A 702 -34.83 -7.34 12.08
CA THR A 702 -33.54 -7.98 11.81
C THR A 702 -32.57 -7.00 11.18
N TRP A 703 -31.44 -6.73 11.83
CA TRP A 703 -30.43 -5.80 11.35
C TRP A 703 -29.27 -6.52 10.64
N ALA A 704 -29.03 -6.16 9.39
CA ALA A 704 -27.96 -6.69 8.55
C ALA A 704 -26.85 -5.64 8.34
N PRO A 705 -25.57 -6.00 8.42
CA PRO A 705 -24.47 -5.10 8.04
C PRO A 705 -24.58 -4.73 6.55
N ALA A 706 -24.50 -3.42 6.25
CA ALA A 706 -24.49 -2.89 4.89
C ALA A 706 -23.13 -2.28 4.51
N TYR A 707 -22.47 -1.59 5.44
CA TYR A 707 -21.14 -1.01 5.27
C TYR A 707 -20.33 -1.16 6.56
N ASP A 708 -19.01 -1.30 6.44
CA ASP A 708 -18.08 -1.38 7.57
C ASP A 708 -16.91 -0.38 7.47
N ASP A 709 -16.03 -0.33 8.48
CA ASP A 709 -14.83 0.54 8.50
C ASP A 709 -13.75 0.18 7.46
N ASP A 710 -14.08 -0.68 6.49
CA ASP A 710 -13.30 -1.01 5.31
C ASP A 710 -13.97 -0.47 4.01
N ASP A 711 -15.16 0.13 4.13
CA ASP A 711 -15.85 0.84 3.06
C ASP A 711 -15.44 2.31 2.99
N PHE A 712 -15.06 2.78 1.80
CA PHE A 712 -14.63 4.16 1.54
C PHE A 712 -15.63 5.24 2.02
N SER A 713 -16.92 4.90 2.10
CA SER A 713 -17.99 5.82 2.52
C SER A 713 -18.16 5.99 4.04
N LEU A 714 -17.58 5.11 4.86
CA LEU A 714 -17.77 5.10 6.31
C LEU A 714 -16.46 5.42 7.02
N ARG A 715 -16.46 6.50 7.79
CA ARG A 715 -15.28 6.93 8.56
C ARG A 715 -15.51 6.70 10.04
N PHE A 716 -14.51 6.13 10.69
CA PHE A 716 -14.39 6.06 12.13
C PHE A 716 -13.42 7.14 12.60
N LYS A 717 -13.87 8.09 13.42
CA LYS A 717 -13.03 9.13 14.03
C LYS A 717 -13.01 8.96 15.53
N TRP A 718 -11.84 8.99 16.12
CA TRP A 718 -11.61 8.94 17.55
C TRP A 718 -11.04 10.27 18.06
N SER A 719 -11.53 10.74 19.19
CA SER A 719 -11.08 12.00 19.78
C SER A 719 -11.17 12.00 21.30
N ARG A 720 -10.42 12.90 21.94
CA ARG A 720 -10.48 13.20 23.38
C ARG A 720 -10.75 14.68 23.58
N PRO A 721 -11.39 15.09 24.69
CA PRO A 721 -11.55 16.51 25.01
C PRO A 721 -10.21 17.20 25.31
N LYS A 722 -9.21 16.43 25.80
CA LYS A 722 -7.82 16.86 26.04
C LYS A 722 -6.89 15.65 25.85
N GLN A 723 -5.63 15.89 25.49
CA GLN A 723 -4.65 14.84 25.13
C GLN A 723 -4.54 13.70 26.16
N LEU A 724 -4.51 14.03 27.46
CA LEU A 724 -4.38 13.08 28.57
C LEU A 724 -5.72 12.70 29.22
N SER A 725 -6.85 13.01 28.59
CA SER A 725 -8.16 12.68 29.15
C SER A 725 -8.40 11.17 29.11
N PRO A 726 -8.91 10.57 30.21
CA PRO A 726 -9.39 9.19 30.18
C PRO A 726 -10.75 9.07 29.47
N LEU A 727 -11.45 10.20 29.24
CA LEU A 727 -12.68 10.25 28.47
C LEU A 727 -12.34 10.32 26.97
N SER A 728 -13.01 9.52 26.15
CA SER A 728 -12.86 9.59 24.70
C SER A 728 -14.17 9.31 23.96
N TYR A 729 -14.19 9.71 22.70
CA TYR A 729 -15.36 9.63 21.82
C TYR A 729 -15.01 8.94 20.51
N ALA A 730 -15.97 8.17 19.99
CA ALA A 730 -15.95 7.64 18.64
C ALA A 730 -17.06 8.30 17.82
N THR A 731 -16.72 9.04 16.78
CA THR A 731 -17.65 9.63 15.83
C THR A 731 -17.65 8.80 14.55
N LEU A 732 -18.81 8.31 14.15
CA LEU A 732 -19.02 7.61 12.89
C LEU A 732 -19.62 8.58 11.89
N GLU A 733 -19.02 8.69 10.70
CA GLU A 733 -19.49 9.54 9.60
C GLU A 733 -19.74 8.66 8.37
N TRP A 734 -20.99 8.52 7.95
CA TRP A 734 -21.38 7.73 6.78
C TRP A 734 -21.89 8.62 5.65
N ARG A 735 -21.12 8.71 4.56
CA ARG A 735 -21.50 9.48 3.37
C ARG A 735 -22.29 8.56 2.48
N ILE A 736 -23.60 8.74 2.46
CA ILE A 736 -24.53 7.80 1.83
C ILE A 736 -24.14 7.64 0.36
N PRO A 737 -23.69 6.45 -0.07
CA PRO A 737 -23.35 6.21 -1.47
C PRO A 737 -24.59 6.37 -2.36
N LYS A 738 -24.39 6.75 -3.62
CA LYS A 738 -25.46 6.75 -4.63
C LYS A 738 -26.11 5.38 -4.84
N THR A 739 -25.43 4.32 -4.41
CA THR A 739 -25.88 2.92 -4.49
C THR A 739 -26.61 2.42 -3.25
N ALA A 740 -26.71 3.22 -2.19
CA ALA A 740 -27.45 2.84 -1.01
C ALA A 740 -28.93 2.66 -1.38
N ALA A 741 -29.53 1.55 -0.94
CA ALA A 741 -30.95 1.31 -1.15
C ALA A 741 -31.77 2.23 -0.23
N SER A 742 -32.97 2.60 -0.67
CA SER A 742 -33.91 3.27 0.23
C SER A 742 -34.32 2.30 1.35
N GLY A 743 -34.35 2.78 2.59
CA GLY A 743 -34.63 1.91 3.74
C GLY A 743 -34.35 2.54 5.08
N VAL A 744 -34.48 1.74 6.14
CA VAL A 744 -34.20 2.14 7.52
C VAL A 744 -32.81 1.65 7.92
N TYR A 745 -31.98 2.58 8.39
CA TYR A 745 -30.58 2.35 8.72
C TYR A 745 -30.26 2.77 10.16
N ARG A 746 -29.15 2.26 10.71
CA ARG A 746 -28.54 2.78 11.95
C ARG A 746 -27.02 2.66 11.91
N LEU A 747 -26.33 3.46 12.73
CA LEU A 747 -24.90 3.39 12.94
C LEU A 747 -24.59 2.54 14.18
N ARG A 748 -23.62 1.63 14.09
CA ARG A 748 -23.16 0.81 15.21
C ARG A 748 -21.67 0.97 15.41
N HIS A 749 -21.27 1.18 16.66
CA HIS A 749 -19.87 1.25 17.09
C HIS A 749 -19.46 0.00 17.87
N PHE A 750 -18.20 -0.41 17.69
CA PHE A 750 -17.52 -1.40 18.53
C PHE A 750 -16.21 -0.81 19.04
N GLY A 751 -15.86 -1.13 20.28
CA GLY A 751 -14.61 -0.68 20.85
C GLY A 751 -14.13 -1.57 22.00
N ALA A 752 -12.96 -1.22 22.51
CA ALA A 752 -12.34 -1.86 23.65
C ALA A 752 -11.89 -0.79 24.64
N SER A 753 -12.13 -1.03 25.93
CA SER A 753 -11.76 -0.12 27.01
C SER A 753 -10.89 -0.82 28.04
N LYS A 754 -10.00 -0.05 28.67
CA LYS A 754 -9.09 -0.52 29.72
C LYS A 754 -9.38 0.21 31.03
N SER A 755 -9.74 -0.54 32.07
CA SER A 755 -9.81 -0.03 33.44
C SER A 755 -8.44 0.03 34.11
N LEU A 756 -8.24 0.89 35.11
CA LEU A 756 -6.93 1.19 35.73
C LEU A 756 -6.17 -0.06 36.22
N LEU A 757 -6.89 -1.05 36.77
CA LEU A 757 -6.32 -2.28 37.33
C LEU A 757 -6.91 -3.55 36.70
N GLY A 758 -7.69 -3.43 35.61
CA GLY A 758 -8.42 -4.55 35.03
C GLY A 758 -8.02 -4.86 33.58
N SER A 759 -8.51 -5.99 33.08
CA SER A 759 -8.30 -6.42 31.70
C SER A 759 -9.06 -5.53 30.71
N ILE A 760 -8.65 -5.56 29.45
CA ILE A 760 -9.39 -4.95 28.35
C ILE A 760 -10.78 -5.61 28.23
N THR A 761 -11.82 -4.79 28.07
CA THR A 761 -13.20 -5.26 27.84
C THR A 761 -13.79 -4.67 26.57
N HIS A 762 -14.50 -5.48 25.80
CA HIS A 762 -15.13 -5.09 24.54
C HIS A 762 -16.58 -4.67 24.73
N PHE A 763 -17.01 -3.69 23.95
CA PHE A 763 -18.37 -3.13 24.00
C PHE A 763 -18.90 -2.80 22.61
N THR A 764 -20.22 -2.62 22.52
CA THR A 764 -20.91 -2.10 21.34
C THR A 764 -22.05 -1.18 21.74
N GLY A 765 -22.43 -0.28 20.84
CA GLY A 765 -23.68 0.47 20.91
C GLY A 765 -24.14 0.90 19.52
N ALA A 766 -25.43 1.20 19.38
CA ALA A 766 -26.01 1.66 18.13
C ALA A 766 -26.80 2.96 18.33
N SER A 767 -26.75 3.83 17.32
CA SER A 767 -27.59 5.02 17.22
C SER A 767 -29.06 4.62 17.11
N ARG A 768 -29.95 5.61 17.24
CA ARG A 768 -31.32 5.45 16.73
C ARG A 768 -31.32 5.19 15.23
N ALA A 769 -32.45 4.70 14.73
CA ALA A 769 -32.62 4.48 13.30
C ALA A 769 -32.99 5.77 12.56
N PHE A 770 -32.69 5.80 11.26
CA PHE A 770 -32.99 6.89 10.34
C PHE A 770 -33.33 6.35 8.95
N VAL A 771 -33.98 7.17 8.13
CA VAL A 771 -34.41 6.77 6.77
C VAL A 771 -33.41 7.26 5.74
N VAL A 772 -33.09 6.42 4.76
CA VAL A 772 -32.37 6.78 3.53
C VAL A 772 -33.34 6.65 2.36
N MET A 773 -33.36 7.64 1.46
CA MET A 773 -34.22 7.69 0.27
C MET A 773 -33.44 7.66 -1.03
#